data_AF-A0A5C7J2F6-F1
#
_entry.id   AF-A0A5C7J2F6-F1
#
_cell.length_a   1.000
_cell.length_b   1.000
_cell.length_c   1.000
_cell.angle_alpha   90.00
_cell.angle_beta   90.00
_cell.angle_gamma   90.00
#
_symmetry.space_group_name_H-M   'P 1'
#
loop_
_entity.id
_entity.type
_entity.pdbx_description
1 polymer ?
#
loop_
_entity_poly.entity_id
_entity_poly.type
_entity_poly.pdbx_seq_one_letter_code
_entity_poly.pdbx_strand_id
1 'polypeptide(L)'
;MLELQAFFPSFFIWVAFPKLEKITISHLRKAKRIWHNQLHTNSFSMLKELIVQECDNLLNIFPLFLLGVFRRLEKLIVIDCASLKEVFQLQVQGLDIEETYVVESRLREMNLVRLPKLEHVWTKYRKGNVSFASLRQVCIRQCWGLKTLFPFSIAKGLQELETLTIQSCGLEEIVAKNVEGSDEEEIWFAFNQLSYLEFWNLSYLTCFYPGIHRITWPAFKQLKIAECRRIKIFGHEESQIQHSLFLIEKVIPQLEEVSFSQRDIAMICDGQFEDSLFCNIKYLWISCYFDESYVFPISFLRRFYNLEILHLGSSNLKELTSFESGAYEDKDMVITSPKVKKLILDMVDNIRHLWLQDSPLDNICASLECLEVTMSGNLINLGLDLSSFENLITLDVWNCENMTELITSLKAQSSMRLVTMRIRECKMMREVVTSDRDDTSYELVFRALKHLELHCLQSLTSFCSGNYNLRFPSMEQVILSQCPRMKNFYQGVLSTPKLHKVQLTETDFEGRWAGDLNATVEQLYKEQVGYRGLKHLKFSEFSELIDIWSRNPQEMLDFTNLESLEVCDSNYLRYIFNLSMALDLGQLQKMKIKRCGNLEQVIKEEGSITTVEEAITDSSKTISIFPRLQSITVESCPNMTSFYMGSKGLECPSLVKIKVAYCSNMTTFVSTFSRYEDKEATISDEVDNVAVIFSDKVAFPNIEKITISHLRKAKRIWYNQLHTNSFSMLKELTVKKCDVLLNIFPPFLLAPFRRLEKLIVIDCASLEEVFQLQVQGLDIKETYVVESRLRKVYLVHLPKLKHIWTKYHKGNISFTSLQEVGIQECWSLKTLFPFSIAKDLQQLETLTIESCGLEEIVSKNVEGSDEEEIWFAFDQLSVLHLWNLPDLTCFYPRMHTTIWPALKQLKIFRCEKIKIFGHEESQIQHSLFLKKIIPQLEHISLTVDDIAIITDGQFVIDLFSHIKALEITENLNDSAVLPFHFIQRFSNLEKLKIVGCNFKELSPYEGDDGEERDVPMFLPRINKLTLHGVDKMTHLRKQGSHLHHICANLVTFKVYQCDSLISLSCASSSFQNLTTLDVWKCEAMVELITSSKAQCLEQLVTLEIRECGMMSEVIASDGDEATDHEIIFKELKRLKLYALQNLKSFCSRNYTLKFPSLDDVYVSDCPAMENFCNGALSTPKLQEVETGRGVTKCTWDLNATIEKLNK
;
A
#
# COMPACT_ATOMS: atom_id res chain seq x y z
N MET A 1 -19.67 21.82 7.85
CA MET A 1 -19.63 21.00 6.61
C MET A 1 -20.45 19.77 6.94
N LEU A 2 -21.75 19.86 6.66
CA LEU A 2 -22.73 18.80 6.84
C LEU A 2 -22.19 17.49 6.26
N GLU A 3 -22.48 16.37 6.94
CA GLU A 3 -22.39 15.05 6.32
C GLU A 3 -23.30 15.02 5.10
N LEU A 4 -22.74 15.40 3.95
CA LEU A 4 -23.40 15.24 2.65
C LEU A 4 -23.37 13.77 2.19
N GLN A 5 -23.17 12.79 3.09
CA GLN A 5 -23.12 11.37 2.73
C GLN A 5 -24.51 10.73 2.62
N ALA A 6 -25.56 11.38 3.13
CA ALA A 6 -26.95 11.10 2.76
C ALA A 6 -27.48 12.07 1.67
N PHE A 7 -26.70 13.08 1.29
CA PHE A 7 -27.16 14.16 0.40
C PHE A 7 -26.53 14.16 -0.99
N PHE A 8 -25.46 13.44 -1.29
CA PHE A 8 -24.94 13.44 -2.66
C PHE A 8 -25.98 12.97 -3.71
N PRO A 9 -26.80 11.93 -3.43
CA PRO A 9 -27.93 11.61 -4.30
C PRO A 9 -29.02 12.72 -4.26
N SER A 10 -29.32 13.25 -3.06
CA SER A 10 -30.41 14.18 -2.80
C SER A 10 -30.18 15.59 -3.33
N PHE A 11 -28.92 16.03 -3.44
CA PHE A 11 -28.52 17.37 -3.85
C PHE A 11 -28.87 17.64 -5.31
N PHE A 12 -28.75 16.63 -6.18
CA PHE A 12 -29.10 16.74 -7.59
C PHE A 12 -30.61 16.68 -7.88
N ILE A 13 -31.43 16.41 -6.87
CA ILE A 13 -32.90 16.46 -6.98
C ILE A 13 -33.37 17.92 -7.02
N TRP A 14 -32.71 18.82 -6.28
CA TRP A 14 -33.16 20.20 -6.05
C TRP A 14 -32.36 21.28 -6.81
N VAL A 15 -31.20 20.93 -7.40
CA VAL A 15 -30.29 21.89 -8.07
C VAL A 15 -29.89 21.41 -9.46
N ALA A 16 -30.06 22.26 -10.48
CA ALA A 16 -29.74 21.95 -11.88
C ALA A 16 -28.38 22.50 -12.34
N PHE A 17 -27.58 21.67 -13.03
CA PHE A 17 -26.27 22.05 -13.60
C PHE A 17 -26.24 21.99 -15.15
N PRO A 18 -26.93 22.90 -15.87
CA PRO A 18 -27.11 22.79 -17.31
C PRO A 18 -25.88 23.15 -18.16
N LYS A 19 -24.87 23.84 -17.61
CA LYS A 19 -23.67 24.31 -18.35
C LYS A 19 -22.39 23.55 -18.00
N LEU A 20 -22.46 22.55 -17.12
CA LEU A 20 -21.28 21.88 -16.59
C LEU A 20 -20.70 20.91 -17.62
N GLU A 21 -19.47 21.16 -18.09
CA GLU A 21 -18.82 20.35 -19.14
C GLU A 21 -17.89 19.25 -18.60
N LYS A 22 -17.36 19.40 -17.38
CA LYS A 22 -16.45 18.44 -16.75
C LYS A 22 -16.81 18.22 -15.28
N ILE A 23 -16.79 16.96 -14.85
CA ILE A 23 -16.97 16.56 -13.46
C ILE A 23 -15.82 15.65 -13.03
N THR A 24 -15.22 15.96 -11.88
CA THR A 24 -14.25 15.08 -11.21
C THR A 24 -14.78 14.72 -9.82
N ILE A 25 -14.95 13.43 -9.56
CA ILE A 25 -15.42 12.88 -8.28
C ILE A 25 -14.29 12.07 -7.68
N SER A 26 -13.92 12.35 -6.44
CA SER A 26 -12.89 11.55 -5.76
C SER A 26 -13.15 11.34 -4.27
N HIS A 27 -12.54 10.29 -3.71
CA HIS A 27 -12.50 10.03 -2.26
C HIS A 27 -13.89 9.79 -1.59
N LEU A 28 -14.90 9.29 -2.31
CA LEU A 28 -16.23 8.97 -1.76
C LEU A 28 -16.26 7.62 -1.00
N ARG A 29 -15.53 7.52 0.11
CA ARG A 29 -15.27 6.25 0.81
C ARG A 29 -16.47 5.54 1.44
N LYS A 30 -17.63 6.17 1.67
CA LYS A 30 -18.85 5.49 2.17
C LYS A 30 -19.96 5.36 1.09
N ALA A 31 -19.84 6.06 -0.04
CA ALA A 31 -20.93 6.14 -1.02
C ALA A 31 -20.99 4.90 -1.92
N LYS A 32 -22.15 4.23 -1.93
CA LYS A 32 -22.39 3.07 -2.80
C LYS A 32 -22.80 3.43 -4.23
N ARG A 33 -23.30 4.65 -4.46
CA ARG A 33 -23.75 5.18 -5.76
C ARG A 33 -23.42 6.67 -5.84
N ILE A 34 -23.14 7.17 -7.05
CA ILE A 34 -22.93 8.61 -7.30
C ILE A 34 -24.27 9.35 -7.43
N TRP A 35 -25.23 8.73 -8.12
CA TRP A 35 -26.48 9.37 -8.56
C TRP A 35 -27.71 8.81 -7.84
N HIS A 36 -28.76 9.63 -7.68
CA HIS A 36 -30.08 9.21 -7.22
C HIS A 36 -31.03 8.89 -8.37
N ASN A 37 -32.16 8.24 -8.06
CA ASN A 37 -33.18 7.83 -9.03
C ASN A 37 -33.98 9.00 -9.65
N GLN A 38 -33.80 10.24 -9.17
CA GLN A 38 -34.48 11.43 -9.69
C GLN A 38 -33.47 12.57 -9.89
N LEU A 39 -32.92 12.72 -11.10
CA LEU A 39 -32.17 13.91 -11.48
C LEU A 39 -33.10 14.94 -12.13
N HIS A 40 -32.86 16.22 -11.88
CA HIS A 40 -33.55 17.30 -12.60
C HIS A 40 -33.28 17.21 -14.12
N THR A 41 -34.32 17.38 -14.95
CA THR A 41 -34.30 17.11 -16.40
C THR A 41 -33.27 17.91 -17.21
N ASN A 42 -32.84 19.07 -16.70
CA ASN A 42 -31.85 19.95 -17.34
C ASN A 42 -30.43 19.83 -16.77
N SER A 43 -30.17 18.93 -15.81
CA SER A 43 -28.83 18.74 -15.24
C SER A 43 -27.91 17.99 -16.20
N PHE A 44 -26.64 18.41 -16.29
CA PHE A 44 -25.56 17.71 -17.02
C PHE A 44 -25.73 17.56 -18.53
N SER A 45 -26.64 18.32 -19.16
CA SER A 45 -26.87 18.26 -20.61
C SER A 45 -25.66 18.67 -21.47
N MET A 46 -24.72 19.44 -20.89
CA MET A 46 -23.47 19.88 -21.53
C MET A 46 -22.24 19.06 -21.10
N LEU A 47 -22.39 18.05 -20.25
CA LEU A 47 -21.26 17.29 -19.72
C LEU A 47 -20.55 16.51 -20.82
N LYS A 48 -19.25 16.75 -21.01
CA LYS A 48 -18.36 16.10 -21.97
C LYS A 48 -17.39 15.12 -21.31
N GLU A 49 -16.94 15.40 -20.09
CA GLU A 49 -15.92 14.60 -19.41
C GLU A 49 -16.33 14.26 -17.97
N LEU A 50 -16.24 12.98 -17.62
CA LEU A 50 -16.44 12.48 -16.26
C LEU A 50 -15.20 11.71 -15.78
N ILE A 51 -14.62 12.15 -14.67
CA ILE A 51 -13.50 11.49 -13.99
C ILE A 51 -13.96 11.02 -12.61
N VAL A 52 -13.76 9.74 -12.29
CA VAL A 52 -14.04 9.15 -10.97
C VAL A 52 -12.77 8.50 -10.43
N GLN A 53 -12.25 8.92 -9.28
CA GLN A 53 -11.00 8.36 -8.74
C GLN A 53 -11.03 8.12 -7.22
N GLU A 54 -10.44 7.04 -6.71
CA GLU A 54 -10.30 6.77 -5.27
C GLU A 54 -11.64 6.64 -4.50
N CYS A 55 -12.65 6.00 -5.10
CA CYS A 55 -14.00 5.80 -4.50
C CYS A 55 -14.25 4.34 -4.08
N ASP A 56 -13.69 3.93 -2.94
CA ASP A 56 -13.54 2.52 -2.55
C ASP A 56 -14.84 1.72 -2.29
N ASN A 57 -15.96 2.36 -1.95
CA ASN A 57 -17.24 1.69 -1.68
C ASN A 57 -18.27 1.83 -2.80
N LEU A 58 -17.91 2.50 -3.91
CA LEU A 58 -18.80 2.71 -5.05
C LEU A 58 -19.10 1.39 -5.76
N LEU A 59 -20.36 1.06 -6.01
CA LEU A 59 -20.76 -0.20 -6.66
C LEU A 59 -20.98 -0.05 -8.16
N ASN A 60 -21.51 1.09 -8.61
CA ASN A 60 -21.72 1.41 -10.03
C ASN A 60 -21.61 2.92 -10.35
N ILE A 61 -21.39 3.25 -11.63
CA ILE A 61 -21.29 4.64 -12.11
C ILE A 61 -22.57 5.09 -12.80
N PHE A 62 -23.09 4.32 -13.75
CA PHE A 62 -24.24 4.70 -14.56
C PHE A 62 -25.41 3.73 -14.42
N PRO A 63 -26.45 4.07 -13.65
CA PRO A 63 -27.77 3.47 -13.77
C PRO A 63 -28.42 3.73 -15.15
N LEU A 64 -29.24 2.78 -15.63
CA LEU A 64 -29.91 2.82 -16.95
C LEU A 64 -30.59 4.16 -17.28
N PHE A 65 -31.34 4.73 -16.32
CA PHE A 65 -32.12 5.95 -16.52
C PHE A 65 -31.28 7.22 -16.76
N LEU A 66 -29.96 7.16 -16.51
CA LEU A 66 -29.06 8.32 -16.63
C LEU A 66 -28.40 8.48 -17.99
N LEU A 67 -28.40 7.43 -18.81
CA LEU A 67 -27.77 7.47 -20.13
C LEU A 67 -28.47 8.48 -21.06
N GLY A 68 -29.78 8.70 -20.86
CA GLY A 68 -30.54 9.75 -21.55
C GLY A 68 -30.24 11.18 -21.09
N VAL A 69 -29.58 11.36 -19.93
CA VAL A 69 -29.22 12.67 -19.34
C VAL A 69 -27.85 13.13 -19.85
N PHE A 70 -26.87 12.23 -19.91
CA PHE A 70 -25.49 12.52 -20.30
C PHE A 70 -25.26 12.48 -21.82
N ARG A 71 -26.10 13.19 -22.59
CA ARG A 71 -26.15 13.10 -24.07
C ARG A 71 -24.89 13.61 -24.80
N ARG A 72 -24.00 14.32 -24.12
CA ARG A 72 -22.77 14.90 -24.69
C ARG A 72 -21.49 14.32 -24.10
N LEU A 73 -21.59 13.28 -23.27
CA LEU A 73 -20.42 12.70 -22.63
C LEU A 73 -19.55 12.01 -23.67
N GLU A 74 -18.33 12.51 -23.85
CA GLU A 74 -17.34 12.04 -24.83
C GLU A 74 -16.22 11.25 -24.17
N LYS A 75 -15.89 11.54 -22.89
CA LYS A 75 -14.77 10.93 -22.18
C LYS A 75 -15.13 10.47 -20.77
N LEU A 76 -14.81 9.22 -20.47
CA LEU A 76 -14.98 8.60 -19.15
C LEU A 76 -13.64 8.06 -18.65
N ILE A 77 -13.20 8.53 -17.48
CA ILE A 77 -12.01 8.03 -16.79
C ILE A 77 -12.39 7.53 -15.39
N VAL A 78 -12.02 6.30 -15.05
CA VAL A 78 -12.28 5.70 -13.73
C VAL A 78 -11.00 5.06 -13.21
N ILE A 79 -10.52 5.51 -12.05
CA ILE A 79 -9.22 5.10 -11.49
C ILE A 79 -9.38 4.70 -10.00
N ASP A 80 -8.76 3.62 -9.55
CA ASP A 80 -8.66 3.29 -8.11
C ASP A 80 -9.99 3.21 -7.34
N CYS A 81 -10.98 2.45 -7.82
CA CYS A 81 -12.24 2.24 -7.12
C CYS A 81 -12.42 0.77 -6.71
N ALA A 82 -12.07 0.46 -5.45
CA ALA A 82 -11.88 -0.91 -4.95
C ALA A 82 -13.13 -1.80 -4.95
N SER A 83 -14.34 -1.24 -4.75
CA SER A 83 -15.59 -2.01 -4.71
C SER A 83 -16.45 -1.93 -5.96
N LEU A 84 -15.99 -1.23 -7.00
CA LEU A 84 -16.77 -1.05 -8.23
C LEU A 84 -16.95 -2.39 -8.93
N LYS A 85 -18.20 -2.85 -9.07
CA LYS A 85 -18.54 -4.11 -9.73
C LYS A 85 -18.92 -3.94 -11.19
N GLU A 86 -19.56 -2.82 -11.51
CA GLU A 86 -20.14 -2.55 -12.83
C GLU A 86 -19.97 -1.07 -13.18
N VAL A 87 -19.67 -0.73 -14.44
CA VAL A 87 -19.64 0.69 -14.87
C VAL A 87 -21.04 1.13 -15.30
N PHE A 88 -21.68 0.36 -16.19
CA PHE A 88 -23.02 0.59 -16.73
C PHE A 88 -24.01 -0.47 -16.24
N GLN A 89 -24.93 -0.07 -15.36
CA GLN A 89 -26.02 -0.90 -14.86
C GLN A 89 -27.26 -0.77 -15.78
N LEU A 90 -27.43 -1.72 -16.69
CA LEU A 90 -28.46 -1.75 -17.75
C LEU A 90 -29.69 -2.63 -17.46
N GLN A 91 -29.73 -3.36 -16.34
CA GLN A 91 -30.91 -4.12 -15.90
C GLN A 91 -31.46 -3.66 -14.54
N VAL A 92 -32.78 -3.70 -14.40
CA VAL A 92 -33.51 -3.60 -13.13
C VAL A 92 -34.34 -4.88 -12.97
N GLN A 93 -34.18 -5.60 -11.86
CA GLN A 93 -34.99 -6.80 -11.58
C GLN A 93 -36.47 -6.41 -11.46
N GLY A 94 -37.34 -7.06 -12.26
CA GLY A 94 -38.80 -6.97 -12.12
C GLY A 94 -39.54 -6.03 -13.08
N LEU A 95 -38.88 -5.44 -14.08
CA LEU A 95 -39.52 -4.64 -15.13
C LEU A 95 -39.29 -5.28 -16.51
N ASP A 96 -40.30 -6.00 -17.01
CA ASP A 96 -40.39 -6.34 -18.44
C ASP A 96 -40.83 -5.08 -19.18
N ILE A 97 -39.86 -4.25 -19.59
CA ILE A 97 -40.13 -3.13 -20.50
C ILE A 97 -40.02 -3.67 -21.92
N GLU A 98 -41.14 -4.16 -22.46
CA GLU A 98 -41.36 -4.10 -23.90
C GLU A 98 -41.54 -2.61 -24.26
N GLU A 99 -40.53 -1.94 -24.87
CA GLU A 99 -40.69 -0.77 -25.78
C GLU A 99 -39.35 -0.05 -26.15
N THR A 100 -38.80 -0.41 -27.31
CA THR A 100 -38.47 0.44 -28.50
C THR A 100 -37.64 1.75 -28.48
N TYR A 101 -37.01 2.22 -27.39
CA TYR A 101 -36.12 3.41 -27.48
C TYR A 101 -34.62 3.09 -27.33
N VAL A 102 -33.86 3.15 -28.44
CA VAL A 102 -32.39 3.09 -28.43
C VAL A 102 -31.82 4.46 -28.03
N VAL A 103 -31.10 4.53 -26.92
CA VAL A 103 -30.32 5.72 -26.51
C VAL A 103 -28.92 5.65 -27.11
N GLU A 104 -28.56 6.60 -27.97
CA GLU A 104 -27.22 6.69 -28.54
C GLU A 104 -26.26 7.42 -27.57
N SER A 105 -25.22 6.71 -27.13
CA SER A 105 -24.10 7.28 -26.38
C SER A 105 -23.12 7.95 -27.32
N ARG A 106 -22.65 9.15 -26.94
CA ARG A 106 -21.58 9.89 -27.66
C ARG A 106 -20.18 9.62 -27.11
N LEU A 107 -20.04 8.64 -26.22
CA LEU A 107 -18.77 8.32 -25.58
C LEU A 107 -17.75 7.87 -26.63
N ARG A 108 -16.62 8.57 -26.71
CA ARG A 108 -15.51 8.32 -27.65
C ARG A 108 -14.33 7.64 -26.98
N GLU A 109 -14.03 8.02 -25.74
CA GLU A 109 -12.88 7.52 -24.98
C GLU A 109 -13.32 6.98 -23.62
N MET A 110 -12.92 5.75 -23.32
CA MET A 110 -13.13 5.11 -22.03
C MET A 110 -11.80 4.58 -21.47
N ASN A 111 -11.44 5.03 -20.26
CA ASN A 111 -10.22 4.63 -19.57
C ASN A 111 -10.55 4.11 -18.17
N LEU A 112 -10.31 2.82 -17.93
CA LEU A 112 -10.61 2.14 -16.67
C LEU A 112 -9.31 1.60 -16.08
N VAL A 113 -8.91 2.05 -14.89
CA VAL A 113 -7.60 1.73 -14.30
C VAL A 113 -7.74 1.31 -12.83
N ARG A 114 -7.10 0.20 -12.44
CA ARG A 114 -7.04 -0.29 -11.04
C ARG A 114 -8.42 -0.46 -10.41
N LEU A 115 -9.25 -1.31 -11.02
CA LEU A 115 -10.61 -1.63 -10.54
C LEU A 115 -10.71 -3.13 -10.18
N PRO A 116 -10.28 -3.54 -8.97
CA PRO A 116 -10.04 -4.95 -8.64
C PRO A 116 -11.31 -5.80 -8.54
N LYS A 117 -12.47 -5.23 -8.17
CA LYS A 117 -13.76 -5.94 -8.10
C LYS A 117 -14.66 -5.74 -9.32
N LEU A 118 -14.18 -5.08 -10.38
CA LEU A 118 -14.99 -4.82 -11.58
C LEU A 118 -15.25 -6.15 -12.28
N GLU A 119 -16.47 -6.67 -12.26
CA GLU A 119 -16.83 -7.97 -12.85
C GLU A 119 -17.21 -7.80 -14.34
N HIS A 120 -17.94 -6.73 -14.66
CA HIS A 120 -18.40 -6.40 -16.02
C HIS A 120 -18.35 -4.89 -16.26
N VAL A 121 -18.02 -4.45 -17.48
CA VAL A 121 -18.18 -3.02 -17.83
C VAL A 121 -19.67 -2.69 -18.03
N TRP A 122 -20.44 -3.59 -18.64
CA TRP A 122 -21.88 -3.49 -18.84
C TRP A 122 -22.59 -4.70 -18.22
N THR A 123 -23.72 -4.51 -17.52
CA THR A 123 -24.52 -5.65 -16.98
C THR A 123 -25.07 -6.55 -18.09
N LYS A 124 -25.37 -7.82 -17.76
CA LYS A 124 -26.06 -8.80 -18.65
C LYS A 124 -27.19 -8.14 -19.44
N TYR A 125 -26.95 -7.87 -20.72
CA TYR A 125 -27.81 -7.04 -21.54
C TYR A 125 -28.81 -7.90 -22.31
N ARG A 126 -30.11 -7.69 -22.10
CA ARG A 126 -31.14 -8.14 -23.06
C ARG A 126 -31.39 -7.00 -24.07
N LYS A 127 -31.58 -7.37 -25.32
CA LYS A 127 -31.71 -6.55 -26.55
C LYS A 127 -32.20 -5.09 -26.36
N GLY A 128 -31.54 -4.13 -27.02
CA GLY A 128 -32.22 -2.99 -27.67
C GLY A 128 -32.20 -1.58 -27.08
N ASN A 129 -31.57 -1.27 -25.93
CA ASN A 129 -31.78 0.03 -25.27
C ASN A 129 -30.65 1.09 -25.40
N VAL A 130 -29.38 0.72 -25.65
CA VAL A 130 -28.26 1.69 -25.70
C VAL A 130 -27.22 1.32 -26.77
N SER A 131 -26.80 2.28 -27.60
CA SER A 131 -25.72 2.14 -28.59
C SER A 131 -24.45 2.88 -28.15
N PHE A 132 -23.28 2.27 -28.33
CA PHE A 132 -21.95 2.88 -28.10
C PHE A 132 -21.15 3.01 -29.40
N ALA A 133 -21.82 3.19 -30.55
CA ALA A 133 -21.19 3.19 -31.86
C ALA A 133 -20.11 4.26 -32.07
N SER A 134 -20.15 5.37 -31.32
CA SER A 134 -19.14 6.46 -31.39
C SER A 134 -17.85 6.19 -30.61
N LEU A 135 -17.71 5.03 -29.96
CA LEU A 135 -16.55 4.70 -29.14
C LEU A 135 -15.35 4.39 -30.03
N ARG A 136 -14.27 5.17 -29.85
CA ARG A 136 -13.03 5.11 -30.65
C ARG A 136 -11.86 4.51 -29.89
N GLN A 137 -11.80 4.75 -28.59
CA GLN A 137 -10.69 4.31 -27.76
C GLN A 137 -11.19 3.68 -26.46
N VAL A 138 -10.73 2.46 -26.21
CA VAL A 138 -10.95 1.74 -24.96
C VAL A 138 -9.61 1.33 -24.37
N CYS A 139 -9.31 1.83 -23.17
CA CYS A 139 -8.11 1.49 -22.42
C CYS A 139 -8.51 0.92 -21.06
N ILE A 140 -8.09 -0.31 -20.76
CA ILE A 140 -8.39 -0.98 -19.49
C ILE A 140 -7.10 -1.51 -18.89
N ARG A 141 -6.77 -1.12 -17.66
CA ARG A 141 -5.51 -1.48 -17.01
C ARG A 141 -5.72 -1.93 -15.57
N GLN A 142 -5.10 -3.03 -15.16
CA GLN A 142 -5.10 -3.49 -13.76
C GLN A 142 -6.51 -3.77 -13.20
N CYS A 143 -7.42 -4.30 -14.03
CA CYS A 143 -8.80 -4.67 -13.66
C CYS A 143 -8.92 -6.20 -13.51
N TRP A 144 -8.42 -6.73 -12.40
CA TRP A 144 -8.26 -8.18 -12.18
C TRP A 144 -9.56 -8.96 -11.99
N GLY A 145 -10.66 -8.31 -11.60
CA GLY A 145 -11.97 -8.95 -11.44
C GLY A 145 -12.77 -9.12 -12.75
N LEU A 146 -12.33 -8.46 -13.83
CA LEU A 146 -13.14 -8.29 -15.05
C LEU A 146 -13.13 -9.58 -15.84
N LYS A 147 -14.30 -10.21 -16.04
CA LYS A 147 -14.41 -11.50 -16.75
C LYS A 147 -14.66 -11.36 -18.24
N THR A 148 -15.52 -10.41 -18.61
CA THR A 148 -15.92 -10.15 -20.00
C THR A 148 -15.85 -8.66 -20.28
N LEU A 149 -15.31 -8.24 -21.42
CA LEU A 149 -15.29 -6.83 -21.78
C LEU A 149 -16.63 -6.38 -22.36
N PHE A 150 -16.99 -6.81 -23.57
CA PHE A 150 -18.18 -6.36 -24.29
C PHE A 150 -19.32 -7.40 -24.23
N PRO A 151 -20.57 -7.00 -24.00
CA PRO A 151 -21.73 -7.79 -24.39
C PRO A 151 -21.80 -7.96 -25.92
N PHE A 152 -22.34 -9.09 -26.38
CA PHE A 152 -22.56 -9.40 -27.80
C PHE A 152 -23.19 -8.24 -28.60
N SER A 153 -24.25 -7.64 -28.06
CA SER A 153 -24.99 -6.54 -28.70
C SER A 153 -24.16 -5.26 -28.90
N ILE A 154 -23.28 -4.95 -27.95
CA ILE A 154 -22.42 -3.77 -28.00
C ILE A 154 -21.30 -4.00 -28.99
N ALA A 155 -20.64 -5.15 -28.93
CA ALA A 155 -19.57 -5.52 -29.84
C ALA A 155 -19.99 -5.43 -31.32
N LYS A 156 -21.25 -5.80 -31.65
CA LYS A 156 -21.80 -5.70 -33.02
C LYS A 156 -21.88 -4.26 -33.56
N GLY A 157 -21.93 -3.25 -32.68
CA GLY A 157 -22.09 -1.84 -33.04
C GLY A 157 -20.80 -1.01 -33.07
N LEU A 158 -19.64 -1.56 -32.69
CA LEU A 158 -18.38 -0.83 -32.50
C LEU A 158 -17.59 -0.63 -33.80
N GLN A 159 -18.22 -0.06 -34.83
CA GLN A 159 -17.58 0.12 -36.14
C GLN A 159 -16.53 1.24 -36.17
N GLU A 160 -16.67 2.27 -35.32
CA GLU A 160 -15.72 3.40 -35.21
C GLU A 160 -14.58 3.14 -34.22
N LEU A 161 -14.47 1.95 -33.62
CA LEU A 161 -13.39 1.66 -32.66
C LEU A 161 -12.05 1.69 -33.38
N GLU A 162 -11.16 2.62 -33.01
CA GLU A 162 -9.85 2.84 -33.60
C GLU A 162 -8.75 2.12 -32.82
N THR A 163 -8.86 2.11 -31.49
CA THR A 163 -7.85 1.56 -30.57
C THR A 163 -8.47 0.78 -29.41
N LEU A 164 -7.90 -0.40 -29.12
CA LEU A 164 -8.28 -1.22 -27.97
C LEU A 164 -7.02 -1.68 -27.24
N THR A 165 -6.86 -1.21 -26.00
CA THR A 165 -5.72 -1.56 -25.12
C THR A 165 -6.23 -2.18 -23.84
N ILE A 166 -5.76 -3.38 -23.51
CA ILE A 166 -6.10 -4.09 -22.28
C ILE A 166 -4.83 -4.62 -21.63
N GLN A 167 -4.55 -4.22 -20.39
CA GLN A 167 -3.33 -4.61 -19.69
C GLN A 167 -3.64 -5.12 -18.28
N SER A 168 -3.05 -6.26 -17.87
CA SER A 168 -3.14 -6.78 -16.49
C SER A 168 -4.58 -6.95 -15.99
N CYS A 169 -5.42 -7.65 -16.76
CA CYS A 169 -6.85 -7.84 -16.45
C CYS A 169 -7.24 -9.32 -16.38
N GLY A 170 -8.30 -9.63 -15.61
CA GLY A 170 -8.77 -11.00 -15.35
C GLY A 170 -9.68 -11.62 -16.43
N LEU A 171 -9.66 -11.09 -17.65
CA LEU A 171 -10.62 -11.43 -18.71
C LEU A 171 -10.51 -12.90 -19.12
N GLU A 172 -11.65 -13.59 -19.27
CA GLU A 172 -11.75 -14.94 -19.83
C GLU A 172 -12.09 -14.89 -21.33
N GLU A 173 -12.93 -13.92 -21.74
CA GLU A 173 -13.34 -13.66 -23.12
C GLU A 173 -13.53 -12.15 -23.36
N ILE A 174 -13.33 -11.67 -24.59
CA ILE A 174 -13.50 -10.24 -24.92
C ILE A 174 -14.98 -9.92 -25.11
N VAL A 175 -15.73 -10.78 -25.79
CA VAL A 175 -17.16 -10.63 -26.08
C VAL A 175 -17.95 -11.77 -25.46
N ALA A 176 -18.96 -11.43 -24.66
CA ALA A 176 -19.80 -12.40 -23.96
C ALA A 176 -20.71 -13.22 -24.91
N LYS A 177 -20.96 -14.50 -24.60
CA LYS A 177 -21.85 -15.39 -25.40
C LYS A 177 -23.25 -14.79 -25.59
N ASN A 178 -23.83 -14.98 -26.78
CA ASN A 178 -25.22 -14.61 -27.06
C ASN A 178 -26.16 -15.65 -26.41
N VAL A 179 -27.11 -15.19 -25.58
CA VAL A 179 -28.02 -16.06 -24.81
C VAL A 179 -29.36 -16.28 -25.54
N GLU A 180 -29.64 -15.52 -26.60
CA GLU A 180 -30.97 -15.45 -27.24
C GLU A 180 -31.00 -15.94 -28.70
N GLY A 181 -29.89 -16.47 -29.24
CA GLY A 181 -29.82 -17.03 -30.60
C GLY A 181 -29.62 -18.54 -30.58
N SER A 182 -30.11 -19.26 -31.61
CA SER A 182 -29.72 -20.66 -31.84
C SER A 182 -28.20 -20.74 -32.00
N ASP A 183 -27.57 -21.71 -31.35
CA ASP A 183 -26.11 -21.97 -31.41
C ASP A 183 -25.59 -22.31 -32.84
N GLU A 184 -26.47 -22.31 -33.86
CA GLU A 184 -26.19 -22.73 -35.24
C GLU A 184 -25.96 -21.56 -36.24
N GLU A 185 -26.21 -20.29 -35.89
CA GLU A 185 -25.97 -19.16 -36.80
C GLU A 185 -24.56 -18.57 -36.67
N GLU A 186 -23.81 -18.48 -37.79
CA GLU A 186 -22.49 -17.84 -37.84
C GLU A 186 -22.61 -16.31 -37.61
N ILE A 187 -22.02 -15.83 -36.51
CA ILE A 187 -22.09 -14.43 -36.09
C ILE A 187 -21.03 -13.59 -36.79
N TRP A 188 -21.36 -12.35 -37.17
CA TRP A 188 -20.42 -11.41 -37.80
C TRP A 188 -20.16 -10.17 -36.92
N PHE A 189 -18.89 -9.93 -36.61
CA PHE A 189 -18.39 -8.70 -35.98
C PHE A 189 -17.55 -7.88 -36.98
N ALA A 190 -17.78 -6.58 -37.05
CA ALA A 190 -17.08 -5.69 -37.97
C ALA A 190 -16.48 -4.49 -37.22
N PHE A 191 -15.15 -4.47 -37.09
CA PHE A 191 -14.37 -3.40 -36.47
C PHE A 191 -13.63 -2.63 -37.56
N ASN A 192 -14.38 -1.83 -38.31
CA ASN A 192 -13.92 -1.26 -39.58
C ASN A 192 -12.77 -0.26 -39.44
N GLN A 193 -12.69 0.45 -38.32
CA GLN A 193 -11.67 1.45 -38.06
C GLN A 193 -10.54 0.97 -37.14
N LEU A 194 -10.60 -0.27 -36.63
CA LEU A 194 -9.62 -0.71 -35.63
C LEU A 194 -8.26 -0.89 -36.31
N SER A 195 -7.31 -0.04 -35.92
CA SER A 195 -5.95 -0.01 -36.47
C SER A 195 -4.91 -0.52 -35.47
N TYR A 196 -5.19 -0.41 -34.18
CA TYR A 196 -4.29 -0.77 -33.08
C TYR A 196 -5.00 -1.64 -32.04
N LEU A 197 -4.40 -2.80 -31.75
CA LEU A 197 -4.83 -3.71 -30.70
C LEU A 197 -3.65 -4.04 -29.79
N GLU A 198 -3.83 -3.86 -28.49
CA GLU A 198 -2.82 -4.18 -27.49
C GLU A 198 -3.38 -5.01 -26.33
N PHE A 199 -2.82 -6.20 -26.11
CA PHE A 199 -3.08 -7.05 -24.96
C PHE A 199 -1.80 -7.32 -24.17
N TRP A 200 -1.77 -6.92 -22.91
CA TRP A 200 -0.63 -7.15 -22.03
C TRP A 200 -1.08 -7.90 -20.77
N ASN A 201 -0.42 -8.99 -20.41
CA ASN A 201 -0.66 -9.70 -19.16
C ASN A 201 -2.13 -10.10 -18.92
N LEU A 202 -2.74 -10.75 -19.91
CA LEU A 202 -4.11 -11.29 -19.83
C LEU A 202 -4.06 -12.82 -19.61
N SER A 203 -3.66 -13.22 -18.42
CA SER A 203 -3.38 -14.64 -18.09
C SER A 203 -4.60 -15.57 -18.15
N TYR A 204 -5.83 -15.02 -18.09
CA TYR A 204 -7.08 -15.79 -18.09
C TYR A 204 -7.76 -15.86 -19.46
N LEU A 205 -7.35 -15.03 -20.43
CA LEU A 205 -8.08 -14.83 -21.67
C LEU A 205 -7.94 -16.07 -22.56
N THR A 206 -9.06 -16.64 -23.02
CA THR A 206 -9.09 -17.90 -23.80
C THR A 206 -9.51 -17.69 -25.25
N CYS A 207 -10.46 -16.79 -25.53
CA CYS A 207 -10.97 -16.52 -26.88
C CYS A 207 -11.51 -15.09 -27.01
N PHE A 208 -11.81 -14.66 -28.24
CA PHE A 208 -12.54 -13.41 -28.48
C PHE A 208 -14.01 -13.53 -28.11
N TYR A 209 -14.67 -14.55 -28.66
CA TYR A 209 -16.09 -14.84 -28.51
C TYR A 209 -16.24 -16.37 -28.46
N PRO A 210 -17.03 -16.92 -27.51
CA PRO A 210 -17.11 -18.36 -27.27
C PRO A 210 -17.96 -19.15 -28.29
N GLY A 211 -18.69 -18.49 -29.20
CA GLY A 211 -19.48 -19.11 -30.26
C GLY A 211 -18.83 -19.04 -31.65
N ILE A 212 -19.50 -19.60 -32.67
CA ILE A 212 -19.02 -19.52 -34.07
C ILE A 212 -19.17 -18.09 -34.57
N HIS A 213 -18.06 -17.48 -34.98
CA HIS A 213 -18.05 -16.08 -35.40
C HIS A 213 -17.01 -15.80 -36.48
N ARG A 214 -17.27 -14.74 -37.25
CA ARG A 214 -16.32 -14.09 -38.15
C ARG A 214 -16.07 -12.67 -37.70
N ILE A 215 -14.82 -12.23 -37.81
CA ILE A 215 -14.43 -10.86 -37.52
C ILE A 215 -13.70 -10.28 -38.71
N THR A 216 -14.02 -9.03 -39.06
CA THR A 216 -13.31 -8.29 -40.10
C THR A 216 -12.62 -7.06 -39.50
N TRP A 217 -11.34 -6.89 -39.86
CA TRP A 217 -10.45 -5.83 -39.38
C TRP A 217 -9.79 -5.07 -40.55
N PRO A 218 -10.57 -4.38 -41.41
CA PRO A 218 -10.06 -3.86 -42.69
C PRO A 218 -9.01 -2.75 -42.57
N ALA A 219 -8.94 -2.05 -41.44
CA ALA A 219 -7.96 -0.97 -41.18
C ALA A 219 -6.79 -1.42 -40.29
N PHE A 220 -6.65 -2.73 -40.02
CA PHE A 220 -5.79 -3.23 -38.95
C PHE A 220 -4.32 -3.33 -39.35
N LYS A 221 -3.47 -2.63 -38.60
CA LYS A 221 -2.05 -2.43 -38.93
C LYS A 221 -1.09 -2.85 -37.82
N GLN A 222 -1.52 -2.76 -36.56
CA GLN A 222 -0.65 -2.91 -35.41
C GLN A 222 -1.27 -3.84 -34.37
N LEU A 223 -0.58 -4.94 -34.08
CA LEU A 223 -0.96 -5.93 -33.09
C LEU A 223 0.16 -6.11 -32.06
N LYS A 224 -0.12 -5.78 -30.79
CA LYS A 224 0.80 -5.97 -29.67
C LYS A 224 0.18 -6.87 -28.62
N ILE A 225 0.83 -7.97 -28.33
CA ILE A 225 0.41 -8.99 -27.38
C ILE A 225 1.63 -9.45 -26.61
N ALA A 226 1.52 -9.40 -25.28
CA ALA A 226 2.50 -9.97 -24.37
C ALA A 226 1.81 -10.54 -23.14
N GLU A 227 2.41 -11.55 -22.52
CA GLU A 227 1.97 -12.16 -21.26
C GLU A 227 0.51 -12.71 -21.29
N CYS A 228 0.02 -13.12 -22.46
CA CYS A 228 -1.33 -13.65 -22.66
C CYS A 228 -1.31 -15.18 -22.84
N ARG A 229 -1.17 -15.93 -21.73
CA ARG A 229 -0.76 -17.35 -21.75
C ARG A 229 -1.83 -18.37 -22.17
N ARG A 230 -3.11 -17.99 -22.25
CA ARG A 230 -4.21 -18.94 -22.51
C ARG A 230 -4.86 -18.77 -23.89
N ILE A 231 -4.83 -17.58 -24.47
CA ILE A 231 -5.45 -17.31 -25.76
C ILE A 231 -4.56 -17.84 -26.88
N LYS A 232 -5.18 -18.49 -27.87
CA LYS A 232 -4.52 -18.75 -29.16
C LYS A 232 -4.76 -17.54 -30.04
N ILE A 233 -3.70 -16.77 -30.28
CA ILE A 233 -3.78 -15.55 -31.08
C ILE A 233 -4.04 -15.92 -32.54
N PHE A 234 -3.29 -16.88 -33.05
CA PHE A 234 -3.30 -17.26 -34.45
C PHE A 234 -3.85 -18.68 -34.68
N GLY A 235 -4.41 -18.92 -35.87
CA GLY A 235 -4.95 -20.20 -36.34
C GLY A 235 -4.83 -20.34 -37.86
N HIS A 236 -5.05 -21.56 -38.38
CA HIS A 236 -4.94 -21.93 -39.81
C HIS A 236 -6.33 -22.31 -40.38
N GLU A 237 -6.62 -22.02 -41.65
CA GLU A 237 -7.94 -22.28 -42.24
C GLU A 237 -8.34 -23.77 -42.24
N GLU A 238 -7.40 -24.69 -42.44
CA GLU A 238 -7.65 -26.15 -42.43
C GLU A 238 -7.77 -26.75 -41.02
N SER A 239 -7.44 -25.97 -39.98
CA SER A 239 -7.60 -26.43 -38.60
C SER A 239 -9.07 -26.29 -38.21
N GLN A 240 -9.76 -27.40 -37.90
CA GLN A 240 -11.14 -27.40 -37.36
C GLN A 240 -11.23 -26.78 -35.94
N ILE A 241 -10.50 -25.72 -35.65
CA ILE A 241 -10.27 -25.17 -34.31
C ILE A 241 -11.12 -23.93 -34.12
N GLN A 242 -12.13 -24.05 -33.26
CA GLN A 242 -13.21 -23.08 -33.04
C GLN A 242 -12.81 -21.81 -32.25
N HIS A 243 -11.52 -21.60 -31.91
CA HIS A 243 -11.12 -20.67 -30.84
C HIS A 243 -9.89 -19.77 -31.10
N SER A 244 -9.27 -19.74 -32.30
CA SER A 244 -8.20 -18.78 -32.59
C SER A 244 -8.74 -17.37 -32.83
N LEU A 245 -8.04 -16.35 -32.34
CA LEU A 245 -8.47 -14.94 -32.44
C LEU A 245 -8.37 -14.41 -33.88
N PHE A 246 -7.33 -14.80 -34.62
CA PHE A 246 -7.05 -14.39 -35.99
C PHE A 246 -6.66 -15.58 -36.86
N LEU A 247 -7.07 -15.55 -38.14
CA LEU A 247 -6.50 -16.41 -39.18
C LEU A 247 -5.23 -15.73 -39.72
N ILE A 248 -4.10 -16.44 -39.68
CA ILE A 248 -2.80 -15.90 -40.09
C ILE A 248 -2.87 -15.37 -41.52
N GLU A 249 -3.47 -16.14 -42.42
CA GLU A 249 -3.54 -15.91 -43.87
C GLU A 249 -4.34 -14.65 -44.22
N LYS A 250 -5.25 -14.22 -43.34
CA LYS A 250 -6.09 -13.03 -43.54
C LYS A 250 -5.55 -11.79 -42.84
N VAL A 251 -4.94 -11.94 -41.66
CA VAL A 251 -4.59 -10.82 -40.79
C VAL A 251 -3.13 -10.42 -40.91
N ILE A 252 -2.19 -11.37 -41.02
CA ILE A 252 -0.76 -11.06 -41.10
C ILE A 252 -0.41 -10.18 -42.33
N PRO A 253 -0.95 -10.41 -43.54
CA PRO A 253 -0.57 -9.63 -44.72
C PRO A 253 -0.90 -8.14 -44.65
N GLN A 254 -1.80 -7.70 -43.75
CA GLN A 254 -2.17 -6.29 -43.56
C GLN A 254 -1.42 -5.61 -42.41
N LEU A 255 -0.68 -6.37 -41.58
CA LEU A 255 0.06 -5.84 -40.44
C LEU A 255 1.43 -5.27 -40.86
N GLU A 256 1.76 -4.13 -40.26
CA GLU A 256 3.09 -3.51 -40.34
C GLU A 256 3.88 -3.75 -39.05
N GLU A 257 3.18 -3.88 -37.92
CA GLU A 257 3.73 -4.15 -36.59
C GLU A 257 2.99 -5.31 -35.94
N VAL A 258 3.75 -6.33 -35.51
CA VAL A 258 3.18 -7.51 -34.87
C VAL A 258 4.04 -7.96 -33.70
N SER A 259 3.38 -8.57 -32.71
CA SER A 259 4.03 -9.33 -31.66
C SER A 259 3.75 -10.82 -31.78
N PHE A 260 4.75 -11.67 -31.55
CA PHE A 260 4.57 -13.12 -31.42
C PHE A 260 5.01 -13.62 -30.04
N SER A 261 4.25 -14.55 -29.49
CA SER A 261 4.66 -15.34 -28.34
C SER A 261 5.46 -16.57 -28.77
N GLN A 262 6.11 -17.24 -27.82
CA GLN A 262 6.84 -18.50 -28.05
C GLN A 262 5.98 -19.55 -28.80
N ARG A 263 4.68 -19.66 -28.50
CA ARG A 263 3.79 -20.64 -29.15
C ARG A 263 3.48 -20.28 -30.60
N ASP A 264 3.29 -19.00 -30.87
CA ASP A 264 3.01 -18.52 -32.24
C ASP A 264 4.23 -18.77 -33.13
N ILE A 265 5.43 -18.52 -32.58
CA ILE A 265 6.69 -18.80 -33.27
C ILE A 265 6.81 -20.30 -33.61
N ALA A 266 6.56 -21.20 -32.65
CA ALA A 266 6.61 -22.64 -32.89
C ALA A 266 5.63 -23.05 -34.01
N MET A 267 4.38 -22.57 -33.97
CA MET A 267 3.36 -22.86 -34.99
C MET A 267 3.76 -22.37 -36.39
N ILE A 268 4.36 -21.18 -36.49
CA ILE A 268 4.81 -20.63 -37.77
C ILE A 268 6.05 -21.39 -38.28
N CYS A 269 6.89 -21.90 -37.38
CA CYS A 269 8.07 -22.69 -37.75
C CYS A 269 7.73 -24.06 -38.35
N ASP A 270 6.57 -24.65 -38.07
CA ASP A 270 6.13 -25.97 -38.55
C ASP A 270 5.90 -26.08 -40.08
N GLY A 271 6.14 -25.00 -40.85
CA GLY A 271 6.20 -25.06 -42.32
C GLY A 271 4.85 -24.96 -43.04
N GLN A 272 3.75 -24.73 -42.31
CA GLN A 272 2.39 -24.73 -42.86
C GLN A 272 1.99 -23.42 -43.56
N PHE A 273 2.77 -22.34 -43.39
CA PHE A 273 2.44 -21.01 -43.93
C PHE A 273 3.41 -20.57 -45.01
N GLU A 274 2.90 -19.95 -46.08
CA GLU A 274 3.71 -19.32 -47.12
C GLU A 274 4.50 -18.13 -46.55
N ASP A 275 5.78 -18.02 -46.92
CA ASP A 275 6.64 -16.92 -46.47
C ASP A 275 6.15 -15.54 -46.97
N SER A 276 5.41 -15.51 -48.09
CA SER A 276 4.82 -14.31 -48.68
C SER A 276 3.90 -13.55 -47.71
N LEU A 277 3.31 -14.24 -46.73
CA LEU A 277 2.36 -13.65 -45.78
C LEU A 277 3.00 -12.58 -44.90
N PHE A 278 4.27 -12.77 -44.50
CA PHE A 278 4.95 -11.93 -43.51
C PHE A 278 5.69 -10.73 -44.14
N CYS A 279 5.60 -10.55 -45.45
CA CYS A 279 6.40 -9.57 -46.19
C CYS A 279 6.11 -8.10 -45.83
N ASN A 280 4.94 -7.74 -45.29
CA ASN A 280 4.62 -6.35 -44.94
C ASN A 280 5.09 -5.94 -43.53
N ILE A 281 5.55 -6.91 -42.72
CA ILE A 281 5.97 -6.65 -41.34
C ILE A 281 7.32 -5.95 -41.33
N LYS A 282 7.34 -4.77 -40.70
CA LYS A 282 8.55 -3.95 -40.50
C LYS A 282 9.02 -3.96 -39.05
N TYR A 283 8.10 -4.13 -38.10
CA TYR A 283 8.38 -4.21 -36.68
C TYR A 283 7.89 -5.54 -36.12
N LEU A 284 8.81 -6.30 -35.53
CA LEU A 284 8.51 -7.55 -34.85
C LEU A 284 8.86 -7.45 -33.37
N TRP A 285 7.86 -7.60 -32.52
CA TRP A 285 8.05 -7.80 -31.07
C TRP A 285 7.97 -9.28 -30.72
N ILE A 286 8.96 -9.77 -29.99
CA ILE A 286 8.93 -11.11 -29.42
C ILE A 286 8.82 -10.96 -27.91
N SER A 287 7.76 -11.52 -27.33
CA SER A 287 7.46 -11.44 -25.90
C SER A 287 7.35 -12.85 -25.30
N CYS A 288 7.69 -12.99 -24.01
CA CYS A 288 7.39 -14.17 -23.17
C CYS A 288 8.14 -15.47 -23.51
N TYR A 289 9.47 -15.47 -23.32
CA TYR A 289 10.27 -16.70 -23.20
C TYR A 289 10.53 -16.96 -21.72
N PHE A 290 9.73 -17.79 -21.03
CA PHE A 290 9.91 -18.03 -19.59
C PHE A 290 10.64 -19.33 -19.26
N ASP A 291 10.72 -20.25 -20.22
CA ASP A 291 11.34 -21.55 -20.00
C ASP A 291 12.83 -21.49 -20.33
N GLU A 292 13.65 -21.69 -19.29
CA GLU A 292 15.11 -21.73 -19.40
C GLU A 292 15.65 -22.86 -20.30
N SER A 293 14.80 -23.82 -20.69
CA SER A 293 15.17 -24.94 -21.55
C SER A 293 14.96 -24.69 -23.04
N TYR A 294 14.25 -23.62 -23.42
CA TYR A 294 13.84 -23.41 -24.82
C TYR A 294 14.80 -22.50 -25.58
N VAL A 295 15.32 -22.97 -26.71
CA VAL A 295 16.21 -22.18 -27.57
C VAL A 295 15.40 -21.38 -28.59
N PHE A 296 15.70 -20.10 -28.74
CA PHE A 296 15.04 -19.23 -29.72
C PHE A 296 15.32 -19.72 -31.15
N PRO A 297 14.30 -20.11 -31.97
CA PRO A 297 14.51 -20.66 -33.29
C PRO A 297 14.80 -19.52 -34.27
N ILE A 298 16.06 -19.11 -34.36
CA ILE A 298 16.46 -17.95 -35.16
C ILE A 298 16.10 -18.05 -36.65
N SER A 299 15.98 -19.26 -37.18
CA SER A 299 15.52 -19.53 -38.55
C SER A 299 14.13 -18.96 -38.84
N PHE A 300 13.29 -18.78 -37.82
CA PHE A 300 11.99 -18.11 -37.90
C PHE A 300 12.07 -16.72 -38.54
N LEU A 301 13.12 -15.95 -38.23
CA LEU A 301 13.27 -14.58 -38.71
C LEU A 301 13.42 -14.51 -40.24
N ARG A 302 13.79 -15.60 -40.92
CA ARG A 302 13.93 -15.67 -42.39
C ARG A 302 12.64 -15.34 -43.14
N ARG A 303 11.48 -15.53 -42.50
CA ARG A 303 10.18 -15.27 -43.11
C ARG A 303 9.87 -13.77 -43.23
N PHE A 304 10.59 -12.91 -42.52
CA PHE A 304 10.30 -11.47 -42.43
C PHE A 304 11.28 -10.64 -43.29
N TYR A 305 11.22 -10.79 -44.61
CA TYR A 305 12.21 -10.19 -45.53
C TYR A 305 12.34 -8.65 -45.44
N ASN A 306 11.26 -7.94 -45.08
CA ASN A 306 11.22 -6.49 -44.93
C ASN A 306 11.35 -6.02 -43.46
N LEU A 307 11.78 -6.91 -42.55
CA LEU A 307 11.92 -6.57 -41.13
C LEU A 307 13.01 -5.51 -40.93
N GLU A 308 12.62 -4.38 -40.35
CA GLU A 308 13.53 -3.27 -40.05
C GLU A 308 13.87 -3.22 -38.55
N ILE A 309 12.90 -3.52 -37.69
CA ILE A 309 13.02 -3.42 -36.22
C ILE A 309 12.66 -4.76 -35.58
N LEU A 310 13.61 -5.34 -34.85
CA LEU A 310 13.39 -6.49 -33.99
C LEU A 310 13.43 -6.04 -32.53
N HIS A 311 12.34 -6.26 -31.79
CA HIS A 311 12.26 -6.00 -30.37
C HIS A 311 12.12 -7.33 -29.62
N LEU A 312 13.07 -7.62 -28.74
CA LEU A 312 13.05 -8.78 -27.84
C LEU A 312 12.74 -8.27 -26.43
N GLY A 313 11.57 -8.61 -25.89
CA GLY A 313 11.09 -8.14 -24.58
C GLY A 313 10.72 -9.29 -23.63
N SER A 314 10.95 -9.13 -22.32
CA SER A 314 10.53 -10.11 -21.28
C SER A 314 10.95 -11.55 -21.61
N SER A 315 12.25 -11.73 -21.85
CA SER A 315 12.81 -12.99 -22.33
C SER A 315 13.86 -13.52 -21.34
N ASN A 316 13.61 -14.71 -20.83
CA ASN A 316 14.49 -15.47 -19.96
C ASN A 316 15.48 -16.32 -20.78
N LEU A 317 15.81 -15.82 -21.98
CA LEU A 317 16.74 -16.48 -22.89
C LEU A 317 18.09 -16.60 -22.19
N LYS A 318 18.67 -17.80 -22.15
CA LYS A 318 20.04 -17.98 -21.67
C LYS A 318 21.04 -17.41 -22.69
N GLU A 319 20.80 -17.70 -23.97
CA GLU A 319 21.65 -17.33 -25.11
C GLU A 319 20.82 -17.31 -26.42
N LEU A 320 21.32 -16.65 -27.47
CA LEU A 320 20.71 -16.62 -28.82
C LEU A 320 21.43 -17.57 -29.81
N THR A 321 21.76 -18.81 -29.43
CA THR A 321 22.92 -19.52 -30.01
C THR A 321 22.71 -20.81 -30.80
N SER A 322 21.52 -21.29 -31.20
CA SER A 322 21.48 -22.52 -32.03
C SER A 322 20.57 -22.53 -33.26
N PHE A 323 21.15 -23.07 -34.34
CA PHE A 323 20.52 -23.49 -35.57
C PHE A 323 20.34 -25.02 -35.47
N GLU A 324 19.11 -25.52 -35.29
CA GLU A 324 18.89 -26.97 -35.44
C GLU A 324 18.84 -27.31 -36.94
N SER A 325 19.94 -27.86 -37.43
CA SER A 325 20.04 -28.53 -38.73
C SER A 325 19.20 -29.80 -38.72
N GLY A 326 17.97 -29.72 -39.21
CA GLY A 326 17.05 -30.85 -39.19
C GLY A 326 15.93 -30.83 -40.22
N ALA A 327 16.14 -30.35 -41.47
CA ALA A 327 15.34 -30.76 -42.63
C ALA A 327 15.91 -30.18 -43.94
N TYR A 328 16.22 -31.08 -44.88
CA TYR A 328 16.49 -30.89 -46.31
C TYR A 328 17.46 -29.77 -46.73
N GLU A 329 18.68 -30.21 -47.09
CA GLU A 329 19.51 -29.51 -48.05
C GLU A 329 18.72 -29.33 -49.36
N ASP A 330 18.21 -28.13 -49.61
CA ASP A 330 17.97 -27.68 -50.98
C ASP A 330 19.07 -26.66 -51.34
N LYS A 331 20.00 -27.11 -52.17
CA LYS A 331 21.26 -26.42 -52.48
C LYS A 331 21.13 -25.23 -53.42
N ASP A 332 19.91 -24.88 -53.85
CA ASP A 332 19.67 -23.86 -54.88
C ASP A 332 18.79 -22.66 -54.48
N MET A 333 18.47 -22.46 -53.18
CA MET A 333 17.85 -21.20 -52.73
C MET A 333 18.89 -20.31 -52.04
N VAL A 334 19.23 -19.16 -52.64
CA VAL A 334 19.99 -18.09 -51.99
C VAL A 334 19.15 -17.57 -50.82
N ILE A 335 19.43 -18.09 -49.62
CA ILE A 335 18.75 -17.74 -48.37
C ILE A 335 19.04 -16.26 -48.07
N THR A 336 18.03 -15.40 -48.21
CA THR A 336 18.14 -13.98 -47.89
C THR A 336 17.68 -13.78 -46.44
N SER A 337 18.62 -13.63 -45.49
CA SER A 337 18.30 -13.28 -44.10
C SER A 337 17.73 -11.86 -44.01
N PRO A 338 16.82 -11.55 -43.06
CA PRO A 338 16.28 -10.21 -42.89
C PRO A 338 17.39 -9.22 -42.54
N LYS A 339 17.37 -8.04 -43.18
CA LYS A 339 18.32 -6.95 -42.91
C LYS A 339 17.80 -6.07 -41.79
N VAL A 340 17.76 -6.61 -40.57
CA VAL A 340 17.33 -5.88 -39.38
C VAL A 340 18.26 -4.70 -39.18
N LYS A 341 17.69 -3.49 -39.14
CA LYS A 341 18.44 -2.25 -38.93
C LYS A 341 18.50 -1.88 -37.45
N LYS A 342 17.44 -2.17 -36.69
CA LYS A 342 17.33 -1.82 -35.27
C LYS A 342 16.98 -3.04 -34.42
N LEU A 343 17.76 -3.28 -33.37
CA LEU A 343 17.51 -4.30 -32.36
C LEU A 343 17.25 -3.60 -31.01
N ILE A 344 16.11 -3.89 -30.40
CA ILE A 344 15.72 -3.40 -29.07
C ILE A 344 15.69 -4.60 -28.12
N LEU A 345 16.41 -4.51 -27.01
CA LEU A 345 16.43 -5.49 -25.94
C LEU A 345 15.85 -4.87 -24.68
N ASP A 346 14.70 -5.36 -24.22
CA ASP A 346 13.95 -4.79 -23.08
C ASP A 346 13.64 -5.87 -22.01
N MET A 347 13.93 -5.58 -20.74
CA MET A 347 13.72 -6.50 -19.61
C MET A 347 14.32 -7.90 -19.83
N VAL A 348 15.63 -7.94 -20.10
CA VAL A 348 16.37 -9.19 -20.33
C VAL A 348 17.13 -9.57 -19.05
N ASP A 349 16.50 -10.40 -18.20
CA ASP A 349 16.94 -10.62 -16.82
C ASP A 349 17.75 -11.91 -16.58
N ASN A 350 17.87 -12.83 -17.53
CA ASN A 350 18.65 -14.07 -17.33
C ASN A 350 20.00 -14.10 -18.08
N ILE A 351 20.31 -13.05 -18.84
CA ILE A 351 21.54 -12.97 -19.62
C ILE A 351 22.62 -12.24 -18.83
N ARG A 352 23.73 -12.93 -18.54
CA ARG A 352 24.96 -12.28 -18.01
C ARG A 352 25.81 -11.65 -19.11
N HIS A 353 25.80 -12.24 -20.32
CA HIS A 353 26.51 -11.80 -21.52
C HIS A 353 25.63 -12.04 -22.76
N LEU A 354 25.38 -11.02 -23.59
CA LEU A 354 24.41 -11.12 -24.70
C LEU A 354 24.85 -11.96 -25.89
N TRP A 355 26.16 -12.20 -26.08
CA TRP A 355 26.69 -12.80 -27.31
C TRP A 355 27.83 -13.79 -27.06
N LEU A 356 27.83 -14.89 -27.83
CA LEU A 356 28.93 -15.86 -27.93
C LEU A 356 29.43 -15.94 -29.37
N GLN A 357 30.73 -16.19 -29.53
CA GLN A 357 31.43 -16.28 -30.82
C GLN A 357 30.87 -17.43 -31.68
N ASP A 358 30.82 -17.26 -33.01
CA ASP A 358 30.34 -18.23 -34.01
C ASP A 358 28.81 -18.51 -34.04
N SER A 359 27.99 -17.51 -33.68
CA SER A 359 26.52 -17.61 -33.73
C SER A 359 25.94 -17.33 -35.14
N PRO A 360 24.89 -18.05 -35.58
CA PRO A 360 24.16 -17.75 -36.83
C PRO A 360 23.53 -16.35 -36.91
N LEU A 361 23.62 -15.55 -35.84
CA LEU A 361 23.24 -14.13 -35.78
C LEU A 361 24.20 -13.18 -36.51
N ASP A 362 25.39 -13.62 -36.94
CA ASP A 362 26.40 -12.74 -37.56
C ASP A 362 25.84 -11.95 -38.76
N ASN A 363 24.87 -12.50 -39.51
CA ASN A 363 24.19 -11.78 -40.59
C ASN A 363 23.30 -10.62 -40.09
N ILE A 364 22.64 -10.78 -38.95
CA ILE A 364 21.82 -9.72 -38.32
C ILE A 364 22.73 -8.65 -37.74
N CYS A 365 23.83 -9.02 -37.09
CA CYS A 365 24.86 -8.08 -36.62
C CYS A 365 25.50 -7.30 -37.76
N ALA A 366 25.81 -7.99 -38.85
CA ALA A 366 26.38 -7.36 -40.03
C ALA A 366 25.43 -6.31 -40.59
N SER A 367 24.10 -6.49 -40.58
CA SER A 367 23.15 -5.49 -41.08
C SER A 367 22.72 -4.42 -40.06
N LEU A 368 22.98 -4.62 -38.77
CA LEU A 368 22.47 -3.78 -37.69
C LEU A 368 23.05 -2.37 -37.78
N GLU A 369 22.18 -1.35 -37.76
CA GLU A 369 22.57 0.06 -37.70
C GLU A 369 22.37 0.64 -36.29
N CYS A 370 21.46 0.09 -35.49
CA CYS A 370 21.12 0.57 -34.15
C CYS A 370 20.88 -0.60 -33.16
N LEU A 371 21.54 -0.55 -32.00
CA LEU A 371 21.31 -1.44 -30.86
C LEU A 371 20.85 -0.63 -29.65
N GLU A 372 19.66 -0.93 -29.12
CA GLU A 372 19.11 -0.34 -27.91
C GLU A 372 18.95 -1.41 -26.81
N VAL A 373 19.46 -1.14 -25.62
CA VAL A 373 19.34 -2.01 -24.45
C VAL A 373 18.71 -1.23 -23.30
N THR A 374 17.52 -1.65 -22.85
CA THR A 374 16.72 -0.94 -21.85
C THR A 374 16.29 -1.85 -20.69
N MET A 375 16.19 -1.27 -19.49
CA MET A 375 15.53 -1.88 -18.32
C MET A 375 15.95 -3.32 -18.00
N SER A 376 17.22 -3.67 -18.19
CA SER A 376 17.73 -5.03 -17.93
C SER A 376 18.36 -5.10 -16.54
N GLY A 377 17.75 -5.87 -15.64
CA GLY A 377 18.06 -5.85 -14.21
C GLY A 377 19.31 -6.63 -13.83
N ASN A 378 19.64 -7.71 -14.55
CA ASN A 378 20.75 -8.62 -14.20
C ASN A 378 21.94 -8.57 -15.17
N LEU A 379 21.85 -7.78 -16.24
CA LEU A 379 22.88 -7.69 -17.26
C LEU A 379 24.12 -6.96 -16.71
N ILE A 380 25.27 -7.63 -16.70
CA ILE A 380 26.54 -7.09 -16.15
C ILE A 380 27.32 -6.34 -17.23
N ASN A 381 27.37 -6.89 -18.46
CA ASN A 381 28.01 -6.30 -19.64
C ASN A 381 27.37 -6.83 -20.94
N LEU A 382 27.67 -6.22 -22.09
CA LEU A 382 27.10 -6.66 -23.37
C LEU A 382 27.80 -7.90 -23.95
N GLY A 383 29.06 -8.17 -23.60
CA GLY A 383 29.82 -9.30 -24.13
C GLY A 383 30.06 -9.29 -25.65
N LEU A 384 29.75 -8.20 -26.35
CA LEU A 384 29.80 -8.09 -27.82
C LEU A 384 31.24 -8.04 -28.33
N ASP A 385 31.59 -8.83 -29.34
CA ASP A 385 32.70 -8.49 -30.23
C ASP A 385 32.17 -7.52 -31.29
N LEU A 386 32.63 -6.26 -31.28
CA LEU A 386 32.18 -5.26 -32.26
C LEU A 386 32.66 -5.58 -33.69
N SER A 387 33.46 -6.64 -33.88
CA SER A 387 33.90 -7.12 -35.20
C SER A 387 32.76 -7.72 -36.01
N SER A 388 31.79 -8.34 -35.33
CA SER A 388 30.58 -8.88 -35.96
C SER A 388 29.62 -7.77 -36.43
N PHE A 389 29.78 -6.53 -35.95
CA PHE A 389 28.85 -5.41 -36.17
C PHE A 389 29.35 -4.43 -37.25
N GLU A 390 29.49 -4.90 -38.48
CA GLU A 390 30.09 -4.12 -39.58
C GLU A 390 29.33 -2.82 -39.91
N ASN A 391 28.00 -2.78 -39.75
CA ASN A 391 27.17 -1.62 -40.09
C ASN A 391 26.73 -0.79 -38.88
N LEU A 392 27.08 -1.14 -37.64
CA LEU A 392 26.53 -0.50 -36.45
C LEU A 392 26.91 0.98 -36.39
N ILE A 393 25.89 1.84 -36.35
CA ILE A 393 26.02 3.30 -36.33
C ILE A 393 25.74 3.83 -34.92
N THR A 394 24.72 3.29 -34.24
CA THR A 394 24.24 3.76 -32.94
C THR A 394 24.19 2.64 -31.91
N LEU A 395 24.76 2.88 -30.74
CA LEU A 395 24.62 2.04 -29.56
C LEU A 395 24.00 2.88 -28.43
N ASP A 396 22.87 2.45 -27.89
CA ASP A 396 22.14 3.16 -26.82
C ASP A 396 21.83 2.20 -25.67
N VAL A 397 22.31 2.53 -24.48
CA VAL A 397 22.09 1.74 -23.26
C VAL A 397 21.45 2.62 -22.20
N TRP A 398 20.28 2.23 -21.71
CA TRP A 398 19.47 3.03 -20.79
C TRP A 398 18.98 2.19 -19.59
N ASN A 399 19.15 2.71 -18.37
CA ASN A 399 18.57 2.16 -17.13
C ASN A 399 18.85 0.65 -16.92
N CYS A 400 20.11 0.24 -17.10
CA CYS A 400 20.59 -1.10 -16.76
C CYS A 400 21.23 -1.04 -15.36
N GLU A 401 20.48 -1.41 -14.32
CA GLU A 401 20.85 -1.11 -12.93
C GLU A 401 22.12 -1.83 -12.46
N ASN A 402 22.34 -3.08 -12.87
CA ASN A 402 23.49 -3.89 -12.46
C ASN A 402 24.67 -3.88 -13.45
N MET A 403 24.57 -3.15 -14.57
CA MET A 403 25.63 -3.09 -15.56
C MET A 403 26.85 -2.34 -14.99
N THR A 404 27.97 -3.03 -14.84
CA THR A 404 29.21 -2.45 -14.28
C THR A 404 30.16 -1.95 -15.37
N GLU A 405 30.06 -2.54 -16.57
CA GLU A 405 30.91 -2.26 -17.73
C GLU A 405 30.12 -2.48 -19.04
N LEU A 406 30.51 -1.83 -20.14
CA LEU A 406 29.85 -2.02 -21.45
C LEU A 406 30.49 -3.18 -22.24
N ILE A 407 31.81 -3.09 -22.48
CA ILE A 407 32.61 -4.01 -23.31
C ILE A 407 34.06 -4.09 -22.82
N THR A 408 34.84 -5.09 -23.29
CA THR A 408 36.27 -5.20 -23.02
C THR A 408 37.13 -4.64 -24.16
N SER A 409 38.41 -4.38 -23.90
CA SER A 409 39.31 -3.71 -24.85
C SER A 409 39.58 -4.50 -26.14
N LEU A 410 39.73 -5.84 -26.08
CA LEU A 410 39.84 -6.71 -27.26
C LEU A 410 38.62 -6.55 -28.19
N LYS A 411 37.45 -6.55 -27.58
CA LYS A 411 36.15 -6.50 -28.24
C LYS A 411 35.81 -5.13 -28.81
N ALA A 412 36.46 -4.08 -28.33
CA ALA A 412 36.30 -2.72 -28.81
C ALA A 412 37.13 -2.39 -30.07
N GLN A 413 38.18 -3.17 -30.37
CA GLN A 413 39.19 -2.87 -31.41
C GLN A 413 38.59 -2.73 -32.83
N SER A 414 37.48 -3.41 -33.08
CA SER A 414 36.88 -3.66 -34.39
C SER A 414 35.73 -2.70 -34.75
N SER A 415 35.43 -1.72 -33.88
CA SER A 415 34.32 -0.75 -34.00
C SER A 415 34.49 0.32 -35.10
N MET A 416 34.72 -0.06 -36.37
CA MET A 416 35.14 0.87 -37.42
C MET A 416 34.07 1.87 -37.88
N ARG A 417 32.77 1.62 -37.61
CA ARG A 417 31.64 2.44 -38.12
C ARG A 417 30.69 3.02 -37.08
N LEU A 418 30.86 2.67 -35.80
CA LEU A 418 30.06 3.25 -34.72
C LEU A 418 30.24 4.77 -34.70
N VAL A 419 29.14 5.50 -34.91
CA VAL A 419 29.12 6.97 -34.97
C VAL A 419 28.62 7.58 -33.67
N THR A 420 27.66 6.93 -33.02
CA THR A 420 26.97 7.43 -31.83
C THR A 420 26.96 6.36 -30.74
N MET A 421 27.40 6.72 -29.55
CA MET A 421 27.31 5.89 -28.34
C MET A 421 26.62 6.68 -27.24
N ARG A 422 25.53 6.15 -26.67
CA ARG A 422 24.80 6.75 -25.56
C ARG A 422 24.68 5.76 -24.40
N ILE A 423 25.05 6.19 -23.20
CA ILE A 423 24.92 5.40 -21.98
C ILE A 423 24.29 6.28 -20.90
N ARG A 424 23.10 5.90 -20.44
CA ARG A 424 22.22 6.76 -19.65
C ARG A 424 21.62 5.99 -18.46
N GLU A 425 21.61 6.63 -17.30
CA GLU A 425 20.97 6.10 -16.06
C GLU A 425 21.47 4.72 -15.59
N CYS A 426 22.66 4.28 -16.00
CA CYS A 426 23.27 3.02 -15.56
C CYS A 426 24.08 3.24 -14.26
N LYS A 427 23.40 3.20 -13.11
CA LYS A 427 23.92 3.69 -11.81
C LYS A 427 25.16 2.93 -11.29
N MET A 428 25.30 1.64 -11.60
CA MET A 428 26.43 0.80 -11.14
C MET A 428 27.63 0.79 -12.09
N MET A 429 27.54 1.44 -13.25
CA MET A 429 28.62 1.46 -14.24
C MET A 429 29.85 2.15 -13.67
N ARG A 430 30.99 1.44 -13.65
CA ARG A 430 32.27 1.95 -13.12
C ARG A 430 33.21 2.43 -14.22
N GLU A 431 33.20 1.71 -15.35
CA GLU A 431 34.00 1.96 -16.55
C GLU A 431 33.15 1.64 -17.79
N VAL A 432 33.38 2.32 -18.91
CA VAL A 432 32.69 1.98 -20.18
C VAL A 432 33.40 0.81 -20.85
N VAL A 433 34.73 0.91 -21.02
CA VAL A 433 35.56 -0.14 -21.60
C VAL A 433 36.54 -0.65 -20.56
N THR A 434 36.48 -1.94 -20.22
CA THR A 434 37.41 -2.56 -19.26
C THR A 434 38.62 -3.22 -19.94
N SER A 435 39.75 -3.24 -19.25
CA SER A 435 41.00 -3.81 -19.76
C SER A 435 41.03 -5.32 -19.60
N ASP A 436 41.30 -6.03 -20.69
CA ASP A 436 41.50 -7.48 -20.76
C ASP A 436 42.92 -7.87 -21.23
N ARG A 437 43.85 -6.89 -21.27
CA ARG A 437 45.29 -7.08 -21.55
C ARG A 437 46.15 -6.30 -20.55
N ASP A 438 47.34 -6.84 -20.30
CA ASP A 438 48.42 -6.19 -19.52
C ASP A 438 49.48 -5.50 -20.41
N ASP A 439 49.34 -5.58 -21.74
CA ASP A 439 50.34 -5.10 -22.71
C ASP A 439 50.22 -3.60 -22.98
N THR A 440 51.27 -2.85 -22.64
CA THR A 440 51.38 -1.39 -22.78
C THR A 440 51.69 -0.91 -24.20
N SER A 441 51.92 -1.82 -25.16
CA SER A 441 52.32 -1.46 -26.54
C SER A 441 51.15 -1.27 -27.51
N TYR A 442 49.91 -1.48 -27.06
CA TYR A 442 48.71 -1.56 -27.90
C TYR A 442 47.97 -0.21 -28.03
N GLU A 443 47.24 0.00 -29.13
CA GLU A 443 46.49 1.23 -29.44
C GLU A 443 45.01 0.89 -29.69
N LEU A 444 44.09 1.52 -28.94
CA LEU A 444 42.64 1.40 -29.11
C LEU A 444 42.09 2.62 -29.86
N VAL A 445 41.53 2.42 -31.06
CA VAL A 445 41.13 3.51 -31.95
C VAL A 445 39.65 3.41 -32.36
N PHE A 446 38.84 4.38 -31.93
CA PHE A 446 37.44 4.54 -32.36
C PHE A 446 37.38 5.45 -33.59
N ARG A 447 37.53 4.89 -34.80
CA ARG A 447 37.75 5.65 -36.04
C ARG A 447 36.58 6.55 -36.45
N ALA A 448 35.34 6.09 -36.31
CA ALA A 448 34.14 6.76 -36.82
C ALA A 448 33.29 7.43 -35.73
N LEU A 449 33.61 7.23 -34.45
CA LEU A 449 32.79 7.73 -33.34
C LEU A 449 32.82 9.26 -33.32
N LYS A 450 31.66 9.87 -33.60
CA LYS A 450 31.46 11.32 -33.63
C LYS A 450 30.79 11.84 -32.37
N HIS A 451 29.83 11.09 -31.84
CA HIS A 451 28.99 11.51 -30.71
C HIS A 451 29.06 10.49 -29.58
N LEU A 452 29.44 10.95 -28.39
CA LEU A 452 29.44 10.17 -27.16
C LEU A 452 28.60 10.87 -26.10
N GLU A 453 27.61 10.19 -25.53
CA GLU A 453 26.79 10.69 -24.42
C GLU A 453 26.93 9.78 -23.20
N LEU A 454 27.35 10.38 -22.10
CA LEU A 454 27.44 9.75 -20.78
C LEU A 454 26.59 10.58 -19.82
N HIS A 455 25.44 10.05 -19.42
CA HIS A 455 24.45 10.78 -18.62
C HIS A 455 23.99 10.00 -17.39
N CYS A 456 23.98 10.65 -16.23
CA CYS A 456 23.46 10.08 -14.97
C CYS A 456 24.12 8.74 -14.58
N LEU A 457 25.46 8.69 -14.72
CA LEU A 457 26.29 7.52 -14.40
C LEU A 457 27.00 7.75 -13.06
N GLN A 458 26.28 7.49 -11.96
CA GLN A 458 26.70 7.87 -10.61
C GLN A 458 27.99 7.18 -10.12
N SER A 459 28.28 5.97 -10.62
CA SER A 459 29.47 5.19 -10.24
C SER A 459 30.64 5.32 -11.21
N LEU A 460 30.48 6.01 -12.34
CA LEU A 460 31.46 6.04 -13.41
C LEU A 460 32.70 6.82 -12.97
N THR A 461 33.87 6.20 -13.07
CA THR A 461 35.15 6.79 -12.63
C THR A 461 36.04 7.24 -13.79
N SER A 462 35.97 6.52 -14.92
CA SER A 462 36.68 6.82 -16.16
C SER A 462 35.99 6.13 -17.34
N PHE A 463 36.30 6.54 -18.57
CA PHE A 463 35.86 5.81 -19.76
C PHE A 463 36.52 4.43 -19.85
N CYS A 464 37.79 4.34 -19.46
CA CYS A 464 38.60 3.12 -19.44
C CYS A 464 39.77 3.25 -18.44
N SER A 465 40.17 2.16 -17.78
CA SER A 465 41.31 2.11 -16.84
C SER A 465 42.59 1.47 -17.41
N GLY A 466 42.57 0.89 -18.61
CA GLY A 466 43.73 0.21 -19.20
C GLY A 466 44.90 1.14 -19.54
N ASN A 467 46.11 0.60 -19.68
CA ASN A 467 47.36 1.34 -19.92
C ASN A 467 47.81 1.35 -21.40
N TYR A 468 46.90 1.62 -22.33
CA TYR A 468 47.16 1.69 -23.78
C TYR A 468 46.98 3.10 -24.36
N ASN A 469 47.22 3.29 -25.66
CA ASN A 469 46.97 4.57 -26.32
C ASN A 469 45.52 4.61 -26.84
N LEU A 470 44.72 5.58 -26.41
CA LEU A 470 43.31 5.72 -26.80
C LEU A 470 43.13 6.87 -27.80
N ARG A 471 42.52 6.61 -28.97
CA ARG A 471 42.34 7.65 -30.00
C ARG A 471 40.93 7.69 -30.59
N PHE A 472 40.40 8.89 -30.72
CA PHE A 472 39.13 9.19 -31.37
C PHE A 472 39.32 10.23 -32.50
N PRO A 473 39.80 9.80 -33.69
CA PRO A 473 40.13 10.71 -34.78
C PRO A 473 38.94 11.47 -35.39
N SER A 474 37.70 10.99 -35.17
CA SER A 474 36.48 11.59 -35.72
C SER A 474 35.54 12.22 -34.69
N MET A 475 35.93 12.26 -33.41
CA MET A 475 35.05 12.74 -32.35
C MET A 475 34.76 14.23 -32.49
N GLU A 476 33.48 14.56 -32.64
CA GLU A 476 32.95 15.90 -32.89
C GLU A 476 32.18 16.43 -31.66
N GLN A 477 31.50 15.54 -30.93
CA GLN A 477 30.65 15.86 -29.79
C GLN A 477 30.86 14.87 -28.66
N VAL A 478 31.02 15.40 -27.44
CA VAL A 478 30.92 14.64 -26.20
C VAL A 478 29.91 15.36 -25.31
N ILE A 479 28.88 14.64 -24.85
CA ILE A 479 27.93 15.08 -23.84
C ILE A 479 28.26 14.34 -22.55
N LEU A 480 28.63 15.08 -21.51
CA LEU A 480 28.97 14.53 -20.20
C LEU A 480 28.17 15.27 -19.14
N SER A 481 27.19 14.61 -18.53
CA SER A 481 26.43 15.19 -17.42
C SER A 481 26.05 14.19 -16.35
N GLN A 482 25.92 14.69 -15.12
CA GLN A 482 25.53 13.89 -13.96
C GLN A 482 26.42 12.65 -13.74
N CYS A 483 27.73 12.79 -13.98
CA CYS A 483 28.76 11.77 -13.75
C CYS A 483 29.74 12.23 -12.64
N PRO A 484 29.32 12.23 -11.36
CA PRO A 484 30.01 12.93 -10.27
C PRO A 484 31.37 12.35 -9.86
N ARG A 485 31.66 11.08 -10.18
CA ARG A 485 32.90 10.39 -9.78
C ARG A 485 33.98 10.37 -10.86
N MET A 486 33.69 10.91 -12.04
CA MET A 486 34.59 10.87 -13.19
C MET A 486 35.63 11.98 -13.09
N LYS A 487 36.83 11.65 -12.61
CA LYS A 487 37.92 12.62 -12.38
C LYS A 487 38.59 13.03 -13.69
N ASN A 488 38.87 12.04 -14.53
CA ASN A 488 39.52 12.19 -15.82
C ASN A 488 38.70 11.36 -16.83
N PHE A 489 38.84 11.65 -18.13
CA PHE A 489 38.23 10.79 -19.14
C PHE A 489 38.98 9.46 -19.25
N TYR A 490 40.30 9.51 -19.28
CA TYR A 490 41.21 8.37 -19.45
C TYR A 490 42.57 8.67 -18.79
N GLN A 491 43.20 7.72 -18.10
CA GLN A 491 44.47 7.97 -17.40
C GLN A 491 45.70 7.86 -18.33
N GLY A 492 45.60 7.13 -19.44
CA GLY A 492 46.67 6.96 -20.43
C GLY A 492 46.75 8.07 -21.48
N VAL A 493 47.48 7.82 -22.58
CA VAL A 493 47.63 8.78 -23.69
C VAL A 493 46.33 8.82 -24.50
N LEU A 494 45.73 10.01 -24.60
CA LEU A 494 44.46 10.26 -25.28
C LEU A 494 44.66 11.21 -26.49
N SER A 495 44.01 10.91 -27.62
CA SER A 495 44.00 11.80 -28.80
C SER A 495 42.59 12.01 -29.35
N THR A 496 42.10 13.26 -29.34
CA THR A 496 40.78 13.67 -29.84
C THR A 496 40.89 14.89 -30.78
N PRO A 497 41.51 14.77 -31.96
CA PRO A 497 41.97 15.93 -32.76
C PRO A 497 40.86 16.80 -33.35
N LYS A 498 39.62 16.30 -33.47
CA LYS A 498 38.47 17.06 -33.99
C LYS A 498 37.54 17.59 -32.91
N LEU A 499 37.76 17.19 -31.65
CA LEU A 499 36.93 17.62 -30.55
C LEU A 499 37.44 18.97 -30.05
N HIS A 500 36.53 19.93 -29.92
CA HIS A 500 36.85 21.29 -29.47
C HIS A 500 35.91 21.80 -28.38
N LYS A 501 34.95 20.97 -27.94
CA LYS A 501 34.04 21.28 -26.85
C LYS A 501 33.41 20.00 -26.28
N VAL A 502 33.11 20.03 -24.98
CA VAL A 502 32.30 19.04 -24.26
C VAL A 502 31.04 19.74 -23.76
N GLN A 503 29.88 19.17 -24.05
CA GLN A 503 28.58 19.75 -23.69
C GLN A 503 28.01 19.03 -22.46
N LEU A 504 27.16 19.71 -21.69
CA LEU A 504 26.47 19.10 -20.54
C LEU A 504 25.11 18.53 -20.93
N THR A 505 24.46 19.10 -21.93
CA THR A 505 23.19 18.62 -22.49
C THR A 505 23.23 18.71 -24.01
N GLU A 506 22.29 18.07 -24.70
CA GLU A 506 22.15 18.23 -26.16
C GLU A 506 21.89 19.70 -26.57
N THR A 507 21.35 20.51 -25.64
CA THR A 507 21.01 21.93 -25.84
C THR A 507 22.10 22.92 -25.42
N ASP A 508 23.22 22.47 -24.85
CA ASP A 508 24.32 23.32 -24.40
C ASP A 508 25.26 23.67 -25.57
N PHE A 509 24.89 24.66 -26.39
CA PHE A 509 25.65 24.97 -27.62
C PHE A 509 27.06 25.53 -27.38
N GLU A 510 27.30 26.15 -26.21
CA GLU A 510 28.59 26.76 -25.85
C GLU A 510 29.64 25.69 -25.54
N GLY A 511 29.29 24.68 -24.74
CA GLY A 511 30.21 23.63 -24.29
C GLY A 511 31.43 24.16 -23.50
N ARG A 512 32.34 23.28 -23.13
CA ARG A 512 33.57 23.58 -22.36
C ARG A 512 34.78 22.95 -23.04
N TRP A 513 35.93 23.61 -22.99
CA TRP A 513 37.17 23.08 -23.55
C TRP A 513 38.41 23.64 -22.85
N ALA A 514 39.20 22.74 -22.26
CA ALA A 514 40.44 23.05 -21.54
C ALA A 514 41.69 22.65 -22.34
N GLY A 515 41.61 22.65 -23.67
CA GLY A 515 42.69 22.27 -24.58
C GLY A 515 42.63 20.80 -25.03
N ASP A 516 42.33 19.87 -24.13
CA ASP A 516 42.07 18.46 -24.44
C ASP A 516 40.92 17.88 -23.60
N LEU A 517 40.43 16.69 -23.99
CA LEU A 517 39.28 16.05 -23.33
C LEU A 517 39.55 15.70 -21.87
N ASN A 518 40.75 15.24 -21.52
CA ASN A 518 41.10 14.88 -20.14
C ASN A 518 41.15 16.13 -19.25
N ALA A 519 41.84 17.17 -19.69
CA ALA A 519 41.89 18.45 -18.99
C ALA A 519 40.49 19.06 -18.84
N THR A 520 39.63 18.90 -19.86
CA THR A 520 38.23 19.37 -19.81
C THR A 520 37.42 18.59 -18.78
N VAL A 521 37.52 17.26 -18.74
CA VAL A 521 36.83 16.45 -17.72
C VAL A 521 37.37 16.74 -16.32
N GLU A 522 38.68 16.92 -16.16
CA GLU A 522 39.29 17.31 -14.89
C GLU A 522 38.80 18.70 -14.44
N GLN A 523 38.65 19.66 -15.36
CA GLN A 523 38.05 20.96 -15.08
C GLN A 523 36.58 20.80 -14.66
N LEU A 524 35.77 20.02 -15.40
CA LEU A 524 34.37 19.76 -15.06
C LEU A 524 34.23 19.09 -13.68
N TYR A 525 35.14 18.19 -13.33
CA TYR A 525 35.20 17.56 -12.00
C TYR A 525 35.60 18.57 -10.92
N LYS A 526 36.63 19.39 -11.14
CA LYS A 526 37.04 20.46 -10.21
C LYS A 526 35.94 21.49 -9.98
N GLU A 527 35.22 21.86 -11.04
CA GLU A 527 34.05 22.74 -11.02
C GLU A 527 32.78 22.03 -10.50
N GLN A 528 32.87 20.73 -10.14
CA GLN A 528 31.80 19.87 -9.63
C GLN A 528 30.54 19.89 -10.51
N VAL A 529 30.70 20.04 -11.82
CA VAL A 529 29.60 20.11 -12.79
C VAL A 529 28.78 18.81 -12.84
N GLY A 530 29.40 17.67 -12.49
CA GLY A 530 28.75 16.37 -12.39
C GLY A 530 27.63 16.28 -11.36
N TYR A 531 27.43 17.28 -10.51
CA TYR A 531 26.30 17.35 -9.58
C TYR A 531 25.21 18.36 -10.03
N ARG A 532 25.46 19.15 -11.08
CA ARG A 532 24.47 20.12 -11.60
C ARG A 532 23.30 19.39 -12.26
N GLY A 533 22.09 19.90 -12.03
CA GLY A 533 20.88 19.32 -12.62
C GLY A 533 20.39 18.02 -11.96
N LEU A 534 21.02 17.57 -10.87
CA LEU A 534 20.53 16.42 -10.09
C LEU A 534 19.15 16.74 -9.49
N LYS A 535 18.17 15.87 -9.77
CA LYS A 535 16.82 15.96 -9.17
C LYS A 535 16.75 15.33 -7.78
N HIS A 536 17.57 14.33 -7.53
CA HIS A 536 17.58 13.59 -6.27
C HIS A 536 19.01 13.48 -5.76
N LEU A 537 19.24 13.97 -4.55
CA LEU A 537 20.54 13.95 -3.91
C LEU A 537 20.44 13.24 -2.57
N LYS A 538 21.26 12.20 -2.39
CA LYS A 538 21.41 11.48 -1.13
C LYS A 538 22.87 11.54 -0.69
N PHE A 539 23.17 12.22 0.42
CA PHE A 539 24.56 12.41 0.86
C PHE A 539 25.30 11.11 1.18
N SER A 540 24.59 10.05 1.60
CA SER A 540 25.22 8.75 1.85
C SER A 540 25.82 8.12 0.60
N GLU A 541 25.38 8.51 -0.61
CA GLU A 541 25.92 8.02 -1.89
C GLU A 541 27.16 8.83 -2.33
N PHE A 542 27.33 10.03 -1.78
CA PHE A 542 28.37 11.00 -2.14
C PHE A 542 29.04 11.55 -0.87
N SER A 543 29.74 10.72 -0.11
CA SER A 543 30.40 11.15 1.14
C SER A 543 31.41 12.27 0.93
N GLU A 544 32.12 12.28 -0.20
CA GLU A 544 33.05 13.36 -0.58
C GLU A 544 32.35 14.73 -0.71
N LEU A 545 31.07 14.72 -1.11
CA LEU A 545 30.26 15.94 -1.25
C LEU A 545 29.95 16.57 0.10
N ILE A 546 29.94 15.82 1.22
CA ILE A 546 29.68 16.37 2.55
C ILE A 546 30.81 17.33 2.96
N ASP A 547 32.06 16.97 2.70
CA ASP A 547 33.22 17.83 3.01
C ASP A 547 33.20 19.08 2.14
N ILE A 548 32.89 18.95 0.85
CA ILE A 548 32.76 20.08 -0.09
C ILE A 548 31.62 21.00 0.34
N TRP A 549 30.45 20.42 0.63
CA TRP A 549 29.27 21.12 1.11
C TRP A 549 29.51 21.88 2.41
N SER A 550 30.36 21.35 3.29
CA SER A 550 30.73 21.99 4.56
C SER A 550 31.72 23.16 4.42
N ARG A 551 32.55 23.19 3.36
CA ARG A 551 33.68 24.13 3.23
C ARG A 551 33.32 25.43 2.52
N ASN A 552 32.54 25.37 1.45
CA ASN A 552 32.21 26.58 0.70
C ASN A 552 30.91 26.42 -0.11
N PRO A 553 29.73 26.53 0.52
CA PRO A 553 28.51 26.18 -0.16
C PRO A 553 28.00 27.29 -1.13
N GLN A 554 28.49 28.54 -1.05
CA GLN A 554 28.01 29.65 -1.90
C GLN A 554 28.55 29.66 -3.34
N GLU A 555 29.71 29.05 -3.60
CA GLU A 555 30.33 29.05 -4.95
C GLU A 555 30.11 27.75 -5.72
N MET A 556 29.48 26.75 -5.11
CA MET A 556 29.47 25.40 -5.64
C MET A 556 28.03 24.88 -5.72
N LEU A 557 27.60 24.65 -6.97
CA LEU A 557 26.47 23.81 -7.37
C LEU A 557 25.13 24.53 -7.56
N ASP A 558 24.77 24.71 -8.83
CA ASP A 558 23.42 25.04 -9.26
C ASP A 558 22.50 23.83 -9.03
N PHE A 559 22.01 23.70 -7.79
CA PHE A 559 20.98 22.74 -7.38
C PHE A 559 19.56 23.27 -7.61
N THR A 560 19.37 24.27 -8.47
CA THR A 560 18.05 24.84 -8.74
C THR A 560 17.04 23.78 -9.18
N ASN A 561 17.49 22.68 -9.79
CA ASN A 561 16.65 21.55 -10.24
C ASN A 561 16.41 20.46 -9.18
N LEU A 562 16.93 20.61 -7.96
CA LEU A 562 16.84 19.57 -6.93
C LEU A 562 15.40 19.46 -6.41
N GLU A 563 14.77 18.31 -6.60
CA GLU A 563 13.39 18.00 -6.17
C GLU A 563 13.35 17.27 -4.83
N SER A 564 14.37 16.45 -4.52
CA SER A 564 14.45 15.70 -3.27
C SER A 564 15.85 15.67 -2.69
N LEU A 565 15.97 16.00 -1.40
CA LEU A 565 17.21 15.91 -0.62
C LEU A 565 17.06 14.91 0.54
N GLU A 566 18.00 13.97 0.64
CA GLU A 566 18.14 13.05 1.76
C GLU A 566 19.54 13.14 2.41
N VAL A 567 19.57 13.53 3.69
CA VAL A 567 20.78 13.57 4.52
C VAL A 567 20.63 12.53 5.62
N CYS A 568 21.40 11.46 5.56
CA CYS A 568 21.40 10.40 6.56
C CYS A 568 22.81 10.21 7.13
N ASP A 569 22.90 9.96 8.44
CA ASP A 569 24.14 9.53 9.11
C ASP A 569 25.30 10.54 9.00
N SER A 570 24.98 11.83 8.81
CA SER A 570 25.99 12.89 8.73
C SER A 570 26.23 13.54 10.09
N ASN A 571 27.45 13.40 10.60
CA ASN A 571 27.90 14.05 11.84
C ASN A 571 28.89 15.19 11.60
N TYR A 572 29.12 15.57 10.34
CA TYR A 572 30.09 16.62 10.00
C TYR A 572 29.46 18.02 9.98
N LEU A 573 28.16 18.09 9.71
CA LEU A 573 27.45 19.36 9.49
C LEU A 573 26.79 19.85 10.78
N ARG A 574 27.09 21.10 11.15
CA ARG A 574 26.31 21.84 12.18
C ARG A 574 25.04 22.47 11.61
N TYR A 575 25.06 22.83 10.33
CA TYR A 575 23.89 23.24 9.56
C TYR A 575 23.97 22.73 8.12
N ILE A 576 22.81 22.60 7.44
CA ILE A 576 22.76 22.10 6.05
C ILE A 576 22.81 23.27 5.05
N PHE A 577 22.05 24.33 5.28
CA PHE A 577 21.98 25.47 4.36
C PHE A 577 22.30 26.77 5.08
N ASN A 578 22.91 27.71 4.36
CA ASN A 578 22.75 29.11 4.71
C ASN A 578 21.45 29.67 4.08
N LEU A 579 21.06 30.88 4.46
CA LEU A 579 19.80 31.46 3.98
C LEU A 579 19.77 31.66 2.46
N SER A 580 20.88 32.05 1.83
CA SER A 580 20.93 32.27 0.37
C SER A 580 20.69 30.96 -0.40
N MET A 581 21.29 29.84 0.03
CA MET A 581 21.02 28.53 -0.58
C MET A 581 19.57 28.10 -0.49
N ALA A 582 18.96 28.33 0.68
CA ALA A 582 17.59 27.93 0.90
C ALA A 582 16.61 28.71 -0.02
N LEU A 583 16.97 29.94 -0.41
CA LEU A 583 16.23 30.74 -1.38
C LEU A 583 16.41 30.21 -2.81
N ASP A 584 17.60 29.74 -3.18
CA ASP A 584 17.90 29.25 -4.53
C ASP A 584 17.29 27.87 -4.84
N LEU A 585 16.95 27.09 -3.81
CA LEU A 585 16.34 25.75 -3.93
C LEU A 585 14.82 25.80 -4.20
N GLY A 586 14.43 26.49 -5.27
CA GLY A 586 13.04 26.73 -5.66
C GLY A 586 12.25 25.46 -6.03
N GLN A 587 12.92 24.40 -6.50
CA GLN A 587 12.28 23.16 -6.98
C GLN A 587 12.14 22.08 -5.90
N LEU A 588 12.70 22.29 -4.71
CA LEU A 588 12.73 21.27 -3.68
C LEU A 588 11.32 20.93 -3.20
N GLN A 589 10.90 19.67 -3.35
CA GLN A 589 9.59 19.16 -2.96
C GLN A 589 9.65 18.32 -1.68
N LYS A 590 10.78 17.65 -1.43
CA LYS A 590 10.93 16.73 -0.29
C LYS A 590 12.29 16.86 0.38
N MET A 591 12.27 16.93 1.71
CA MET A 591 13.48 16.98 2.54
C MET A 591 13.41 15.93 3.64
N LYS A 592 14.44 15.09 3.73
CA LYS A 592 14.55 14.02 4.73
C LYS A 592 15.92 14.07 5.40
N ILE A 593 15.93 14.29 6.70
CA ILE A 593 17.14 14.40 7.52
C ILE A 593 17.04 13.37 8.64
N LYS A 594 18.00 12.44 8.69
CA LYS A 594 17.97 11.33 9.66
C LYS A 594 19.32 11.08 10.29
N ARG A 595 19.33 10.78 11.60
CA ARG A 595 20.54 10.33 12.32
C ARG A 595 21.74 11.30 12.17
N CYS A 596 21.46 12.61 12.17
CA CYS A 596 22.50 13.63 12.09
C CYS A 596 22.78 14.18 13.50
N GLY A 597 23.80 13.61 14.15
CA GLY A 597 24.08 13.80 15.57
C GLY A 597 24.56 15.21 15.94
N ASN A 598 25.37 15.82 15.08
CA ASN A 598 25.97 17.15 15.30
C ASN A 598 25.18 18.31 14.68
N LEU A 599 24.06 18.02 14.01
CA LEU A 599 23.24 19.02 13.35
C LEU A 599 22.50 19.87 14.39
N GLU A 600 22.78 21.17 14.42
CA GLU A 600 22.17 22.14 15.32
C GLU A 600 20.97 22.84 14.67
N GLN A 601 21.07 23.22 13.39
CA GLN A 601 19.99 23.80 12.60
C GLN A 601 19.95 23.23 11.19
N VAL A 602 18.82 23.28 10.49
CA VAL A 602 18.79 22.94 9.05
C VAL A 602 19.25 24.14 8.23
N ILE A 603 18.75 25.33 8.55
CA ILE A 603 19.10 26.59 7.90
C ILE A 603 19.64 27.58 8.93
N LYS A 604 20.78 28.20 8.60
CA LYS A 604 21.41 29.23 9.43
C LYS A 604 21.65 30.51 8.63
N GLU A 605 21.16 31.64 9.12
CA GLU A 605 21.55 32.96 8.62
C GLU A 605 22.86 33.40 9.30
N GLU A 606 23.88 33.71 8.51
CA GLU A 606 25.15 34.24 9.02
C GLU A 606 25.03 35.75 9.22
N GLY A 607 25.30 36.25 10.43
CA GLY A 607 24.99 37.63 10.81
C GLY A 607 26.19 38.57 10.82
N SER A 608 26.01 39.77 10.25
CA SER A 608 26.35 41.05 10.90
C SER A 608 25.53 42.17 10.23
N ILE A 609 24.52 42.72 10.93
CA ILE A 609 23.84 43.95 10.51
C ILE A 609 24.88 45.07 10.66
N THR A 610 25.52 45.48 9.56
CA THR A 610 26.51 46.58 9.57
C THR A 610 26.01 47.85 8.89
N THR A 611 24.80 47.86 8.33
CA THR A 611 24.19 49.10 7.84
C THR A 611 22.86 49.33 8.54
N VAL A 612 22.87 50.30 9.44
CA VAL A 612 21.76 50.75 10.28
C VAL A 612 20.60 51.34 9.44
N GLU A 613 20.76 51.45 8.12
CA GLU A 613 19.83 52.19 7.24
C GLU A 613 18.80 51.33 6.48
N GLU A 614 18.96 50.01 6.35
CA GLU A 614 17.91 49.14 5.76
C GLU A 614 16.97 48.52 6.82
N ALA A 615 17.28 48.71 8.10
CA ALA A 615 16.58 48.12 9.25
C ALA A 615 15.22 48.77 9.62
N ILE A 616 14.75 49.74 8.81
CA ILE A 616 13.55 50.56 9.08
C ILE A 616 12.29 50.06 8.34
N THR A 617 12.38 49.05 7.47
CA THR A 617 11.18 48.46 6.84
C THR A 617 10.88 47.04 7.31
N ASP A 618 9.98 46.97 8.29
CA ASP A 618 9.02 45.87 8.50
C ASP A 618 9.57 44.54 9.07
N SER A 619 9.90 44.53 10.36
CA SER A 619 10.22 43.33 11.16
C SER A 619 9.05 42.35 11.33
N SER A 620 7.86 42.67 10.83
CA SER A 620 6.66 41.82 10.88
C SER A 620 6.59 40.79 9.75
N LYS A 621 7.55 40.78 8.82
CA LYS A 621 7.53 39.93 7.60
C LYS A 621 8.25 38.59 7.78
N THR A 622 7.58 37.50 7.40
CA THR A 622 8.18 36.18 7.16
C THR A 622 9.04 36.19 5.89
N ILE A 623 10.10 35.40 5.84
CA ILE A 623 10.84 35.08 4.62
C ILE A 623 10.27 33.80 4.01
N SER A 624 9.87 33.88 2.74
CA SER A 624 9.38 32.73 1.98
C SER A 624 10.56 31.98 1.37
N ILE A 625 10.74 30.72 1.77
CA ILE A 625 11.76 29.82 1.22
C ILE A 625 11.12 28.49 0.83
N PHE A 626 11.78 27.76 -0.08
CA PHE A 626 11.30 26.49 -0.60
C PHE A 626 9.83 26.53 -1.08
N PRO A 627 9.52 27.31 -2.13
CA PRO A 627 8.14 27.56 -2.56
C PRO A 627 7.37 26.30 -2.98
N ARG A 628 8.07 25.20 -3.34
CA ARG A 628 7.48 23.92 -3.77
C ARG A 628 7.60 22.80 -2.73
N LEU A 629 8.16 23.05 -1.55
CA LEU A 629 8.43 22.01 -0.56
C LEU A 629 7.13 21.51 0.04
N GLN A 630 6.82 20.23 -0.20
CA GLN A 630 5.60 19.56 0.25
C GLN A 630 5.80 18.78 1.53
N SER A 631 7.00 18.24 1.77
CA SER A 631 7.26 17.40 2.94
C SER A 631 8.63 17.60 3.57
N ILE A 632 8.62 17.77 4.90
CA ILE A 632 9.81 17.77 5.77
C ILE A 632 9.75 16.58 6.73
N THR A 633 10.82 15.81 6.81
CA THR A 633 11.02 14.76 7.80
C THR A 633 12.37 14.93 8.48
N VAL A 634 12.37 15.15 9.80
CA VAL A 634 13.58 15.20 10.64
C VAL A 634 13.47 14.14 11.73
N GLU A 635 14.40 13.19 11.76
CA GLU A 635 14.39 12.09 12.71
C GLU A 635 15.78 11.86 13.35
N SER A 636 15.82 11.64 14.66
CA SER A 636 17.04 11.25 15.39
C SER A 636 18.19 12.25 15.21
N CYS A 637 17.89 13.56 15.33
CA CYS A 637 18.87 14.64 15.32
C CYS A 637 18.93 15.29 16.73
N PRO A 638 19.65 14.68 17.69
CA PRO A 638 19.54 15.02 19.11
C PRO A 638 20.05 16.41 19.48
N ASN A 639 21.05 16.94 18.76
CA ASN A 639 21.61 18.27 19.00
C ASN A 639 20.83 19.41 18.32
N MET A 640 19.83 19.09 17.48
CA MET A 640 19.09 20.10 16.74
C MET A 640 18.28 20.98 17.71
N THR A 641 18.49 22.30 17.66
CA THR A 641 17.81 23.28 18.51
C THR A 641 16.61 23.93 17.82
N SER A 642 16.73 24.19 16.51
CA SER A 642 15.64 24.67 15.65
C SER A 642 15.80 24.19 14.20
N PHE A 643 14.75 24.29 13.38
CA PHE A 643 14.87 24.03 11.95
C PHE A 643 15.56 25.21 11.24
N TYR A 644 15.17 26.43 11.60
CA TYR A 644 15.71 27.68 11.04
C TYR A 644 16.17 28.63 12.16
N MET A 645 17.30 29.31 11.94
CA MET A 645 17.83 30.38 12.78
C MET A 645 18.14 31.62 11.93
N GLY A 646 17.44 32.74 12.17
CA GLY A 646 17.61 33.96 11.36
C GLY A 646 16.99 35.25 11.91
N SER A 647 16.89 36.28 11.08
CA SER A 647 16.41 37.62 11.44
C SER A 647 14.90 37.80 11.26
N LYS A 648 14.27 37.00 10.39
CA LYS A 648 12.83 37.03 10.05
C LYS A 648 12.13 35.71 10.39
N GLY A 649 10.80 35.68 10.39
CA GLY A 649 10.02 34.44 10.48
C GLY A 649 10.12 33.58 9.22
N LEU A 650 9.67 32.33 9.23
CA LEU A 650 9.78 31.38 8.11
C LEU A 650 8.42 31.12 7.45
N GLU A 651 8.36 31.19 6.13
CA GLU A 651 7.21 30.75 5.33
C GLU A 651 7.61 29.65 4.35
N CYS A 652 6.84 28.55 4.34
CA CYS A 652 6.92 27.51 3.31
C CYS A 652 5.52 27.31 2.72
N PRO A 653 5.20 27.95 1.57
CA PRO A 653 3.81 28.11 1.12
C PRO A 653 3.17 26.79 0.67
N SER A 654 3.94 25.83 0.14
CA SER A 654 3.42 24.56 -0.36
C SER A 654 3.54 23.39 0.63
N LEU A 655 3.93 23.65 1.88
CA LEU A 655 4.24 22.60 2.84
C LEU A 655 2.98 21.90 3.33
N VAL A 656 2.85 20.60 3.03
CA VAL A 656 1.68 19.75 3.36
C VAL A 656 1.93 18.88 4.59
N LYS A 657 3.17 18.42 4.79
CA LYS A 657 3.50 17.45 5.85
C LYS A 657 4.80 17.74 6.58
N ILE A 658 4.74 17.75 7.91
CA ILE A 658 5.92 17.81 8.79
C ILE A 658 5.95 16.59 9.71
N LYS A 659 7.13 15.96 9.79
CA LYS A 659 7.45 14.95 10.82
C LYS A 659 8.74 15.32 11.54
N VAL A 660 8.67 15.45 12.86
CA VAL A 660 9.84 15.66 13.73
C VAL A 660 9.84 14.59 14.83
N ALA A 661 10.92 13.82 14.93
CA ALA A 661 11.04 12.73 15.90
C ALA A 661 12.44 12.64 16.50
N TYR A 662 12.54 12.38 17.80
CA TYR A 662 13.83 12.16 18.49
C TYR A 662 14.82 13.34 18.36
N CYS A 663 14.31 14.57 18.28
CA CYS A 663 15.09 15.80 18.30
C CYS A 663 15.09 16.40 19.71
N SER A 664 15.84 15.78 20.63
CA SER A 664 15.72 16.04 22.08
C SER A 664 16.02 17.47 22.51
N ASN A 665 16.92 18.17 21.82
CA ASN A 665 17.27 19.56 22.14
C ASN A 665 16.39 20.61 21.47
N MET A 666 15.45 20.21 20.61
CA MET A 666 14.63 21.15 19.85
C MET A 666 13.63 21.83 20.77
N THR A 667 13.68 23.16 20.83
CA THR A 667 12.79 23.99 21.66
C THR A 667 11.80 24.80 20.83
N THR A 668 12.17 25.17 19.60
CA THR A 668 11.36 25.92 18.63
C THR A 668 11.65 25.44 17.21
N PHE A 669 10.70 25.57 16.29
CA PHE A 669 10.91 25.33 14.86
C PHE A 669 11.68 26.47 14.20
N VAL A 670 11.39 27.72 14.59
CA VAL A 670 12.07 28.94 14.09
C VAL A 670 12.61 29.72 15.29
N SER A 671 13.91 30.01 15.27
CA SER A 671 14.57 30.86 16.26
C SER A 671 15.01 32.15 15.58
N THR A 672 14.67 33.31 16.16
CA THR A 672 15.10 34.61 15.62
C THR A 672 16.03 35.38 16.55
N PHE A 673 16.92 36.20 15.99
CA PHE A 673 17.74 37.13 16.79
C PHE A 673 16.82 38.12 17.53
N SER A 674 16.90 38.20 18.85
CA SER A 674 16.19 39.22 19.64
C SER A 674 16.91 40.58 19.54
N ARG A 675 16.21 41.66 19.22
CA ARG A 675 16.77 43.03 19.30
C ARG A 675 16.89 43.46 20.76
N TYR A 676 17.88 44.31 21.07
CA TYR A 676 18.12 44.86 22.41
C TYR A 676 17.00 45.78 22.94
N GLU A 677 15.97 46.08 22.16
CA GLU A 677 14.88 47.03 22.50
C GLU A 677 13.62 46.37 23.10
N ASP A 678 13.48 45.04 23.10
CA ASP A 678 12.34 44.34 23.77
C ASP A 678 12.48 44.29 25.31
N LYS A 679 13.34 45.12 25.91
CA LYS A 679 13.48 45.26 27.37
C LYS A 679 12.72 46.43 27.98
N GLU A 680 12.11 47.31 27.17
CA GLU A 680 11.39 48.48 27.67
C GLU A 680 9.92 48.50 27.22
N ALA A 681 9.15 47.46 27.55
CA ALA A 681 7.71 47.59 27.75
C ALA A 681 7.17 46.46 28.64
N THR A 682 6.60 46.84 29.77
CA THR A 682 5.82 46.07 30.76
C THR A 682 6.55 45.27 31.85
N ILE A 683 6.56 45.89 33.03
CA ILE A 683 6.68 45.28 34.35
C ILE A 683 5.38 44.49 34.61
N SER A 684 5.37 43.20 34.30
CA SER A 684 4.62 42.12 34.97
C SER A 684 4.76 40.82 34.16
N ASP A 685 5.18 39.75 34.83
CA ASP A 685 5.30 38.35 34.37
C ASP A 685 6.65 37.88 33.81
N GLU A 686 7.61 37.64 34.72
CA GLU A 686 8.80 36.79 34.52
C GLU A 686 8.47 35.29 34.23
N VAL A 687 7.36 34.96 33.57
CA VAL A 687 6.86 33.57 33.45
C VAL A 687 6.87 33.01 32.01
N ASP A 688 7.07 33.81 30.97
CA ASP A 688 6.71 33.40 29.59
C ASP A 688 7.86 32.96 28.65
N ASN A 689 9.04 32.59 29.17
CA ASN A 689 10.13 32.02 28.36
C ASN A 689 9.97 30.49 28.14
N VAL A 690 8.77 30.07 27.75
CA VAL A 690 8.38 28.65 27.63
C VAL A 690 8.83 28.10 26.28
N ALA A 691 9.51 26.96 26.26
CA ALA A 691 9.88 26.26 25.01
C ALA A 691 8.65 25.84 24.21
N VAL A 692 8.39 26.55 23.10
CA VAL A 692 7.24 26.39 22.19
C VAL A 692 7.72 26.04 20.78
N ILE A 693 7.14 24.99 20.18
CA ILE A 693 7.55 24.52 18.84
C ILE A 693 7.17 25.48 17.71
N PHE A 694 5.91 25.90 17.62
CA PHE A 694 5.43 26.78 16.54
C PHE A 694 4.95 28.12 17.11
N SER A 695 5.52 29.23 16.62
CA SER A 695 5.13 30.59 17.00
C SER A 695 4.49 31.36 15.84
N ASP A 696 4.12 32.62 16.11
CA ASP A 696 3.78 33.66 15.14
C ASP A 696 4.80 33.85 13.99
N LYS A 697 6.05 33.42 14.20
CA LYS A 697 7.15 33.47 13.23
C LYS A 697 7.08 32.34 12.19
N VAL A 698 6.03 31.53 12.19
CA VAL A 698 5.87 30.38 11.29
C VAL A 698 4.62 30.52 10.43
N ALA A 699 4.82 30.56 9.11
CA ALA A 699 3.78 30.65 8.10
C ALA A 699 3.69 29.38 7.24
N PHE A 700 2.75 28.49 7.59
CA PHE A 700 2.46 27.24 6.84
C PHE A 700 0.99 27.19 6.43
N PRO A 701 0.59 27.78 5.29
CA PRO A 701 -0.81 27.92 4.91
C PRO A 701 -1.46 26.60 4.45
N ASN A 702 -0.69 25.68 3.84
CA ASN A 702 -1.20 24.44 3.23
C ASN A 702 -0.91 23.17 4.04
N ILE A 703 -0.48 23.30 5.30
CA ILE A 703 -0.10 22.14 6.13
C ILE A 703 -1.32 21.31 6.50
N GLU A 704 -1.30 20.03 6.15
CA GLU A 704 -2.39 19.08 6.41
C GLU A 704 -2.06 18.07 7.50
N LYS A 705 -0.77 17.72 7.69
CA LYS A 705 -0.35 16.69 8.64
C LYS A 705 0.90 17.07 9.44
N ILE A 706 0.80 17.02 10.76
CA ILE A 706 1.92 17.22 11.68
C ILE A 706 2.10 15.98 12.56
N THR A 707 3.33 15.49 12.63
CA THR A 707 3.71 14.39 13.53
C THR A 707 4.92 14.80 14.36
N ILE A 708 4.75 14.83 15.68
CA ILE A 708 5.78 15.18 16.65
C ILE A 708 6.00 14.01 17.59
N SER A 709 7.25 13.63 17.85
CA SER A 709 7.54 12.64 18.89
C SER A 709 8.88 12.80 19.58
N HIS A 710 8.94 12.41 20.86
CA HIS A 710 10.19 12.41 21.66
C HIS A 710 10.86 13.81 21.75
N LEU A 711 10.07 14.88 21.78
CA LEU A 711 10.58 16.24 22.01
C LEU A 711 10.64 16.54 23.51
N ARG A 712 11.82 16.30 24.11
CA ARG A 712 12.01 16.30 25.57
C ARG A 712 12.02 17.69 26.22
N LYS A 713 12.21 18.77 25.45
CA LYS A 713 12.25 20.15 25.98
C LYS A 713 10.99 20.96 25.69
N ALA A 714 10.11 20.49 24.80
CA ALA A 714 8.96 21.24 24.31
C ALA A 714 7.79 21.17 25.29
N LYS A 715 7.54 22.25 26.03
CA LYS A 715 6.44 22.33 27.00
C LYS A 715 5.08 22.62 26.35
N ARG A 716 5.09 23.22 25.15
CA ARG A 716 3.91 23.58 24.36
C ARG A 716 4.18 23.38 22.86
N ILE A 717 3.14 23.01 22.10
CA ILE A 717 3.26 22.90 20.64
C ILE A 717 3.07 24.28 19.98
N TRP A 718 2.10 25.06 20.45
CA TRP A 718 1.67 26.32 19.84
C TRP A 718 1.92 27.52 20.76
N TYR A 719 2.31 28.65 20.18
CA TYR A 719 2.36 29.95 20.85
C TYR A 719 0.95 30.57 20.91
N ASN A 720 0.70 31.45 21.87
CA ASN A 720 -0.62 32.04 22.12
C ASN A 720 -1.21 32.78 20.90
N GLN A 721 -0.34 33.36 20.06
CA GLN A 721 -0.71 34.01 18.81
C GLN A 721 -0.03 33.29 17.64
N LEU A 722 -0.82 32.82 16.69
CA LEU A 722 -0.33 32.21 15.44
C LEU A 722 -0.53 33.21 14.29
N HIS A 723 0.32 33.11 13.27
CA HIS A 723 0.18 33.91 12.06
C HIS A 723 -1.17 33.65 11.37
N THR A 724 -1.82 34.71 10.85
CA THR A 724 -3.26 34.77 10.52
C THR A 724 -3.77 33.79 9.46
N ASN A 725 -2.90 33.12 8.72
CA ASN A 725 -3.26 32.11 7.71
C ASN A 725 -2.54 30.75 7.90
N SER A 726 -1.81 30.55 9.01
CA SER A 726 -1.07 29.31 9.26
C SER A 726 -1.95 28.21 9.83
N PHE A 727 -1.66 26.96 9.46
CA PHE A 727 -2.30 25.75 10.00
C PHE A 727 -3.81 25.61 9.73
N SER A 728 -4.40 26.51 8.93
CA SER A 728 -5.84 26.50 8.59
C SER A 728 -6.30 25.25 7.82
N MET A 729 -5.35 24.57 7.17
CA MET A 729 -5.56 23.33 6.40
C MET A 729 -5.27 22.05 7.20
N LEU A 730 -4.87 22.16 8.48
CA LEU A 730 -4.42 21.00 9.26
C LEU A 730 -5.58 20.02 9.47
N LYS A 731 -5.39 18.78 9.01
CA LYS A 731 -6.36 17.67 9.11
C LYS A 731 -5.96 16.63 10.17
N GLU A 732 -4.65 16.39 10.35
CA GLU A 732 -4.15 15.36 11.27
C GLU A 732 -3.01 15.87 12.15
N LEU A 733 -3.17 15.72 13.47
CA LEU A 733 -2.13 15.97 14.47
C LEU A 733 -1.83 14.67 15.24
N THR A 734 -0.55 14.27 15.24
CA THR A 734 -0.06 13.12 16.01
C THR A 734 1.07 13.57 16.94
N VAL A 735 0.91 13.33 18.23
CA VAL A 735 1.88 13.66 19.27
C VAL A 735 2.21 12.39 20.07
N LYS A 736 3.48 12.03 20.19
CA LYS A 736 3.89 10.80 20.89
C LYS A 736 5.10 11.01 21.81
N LYS A 737 5.08 10.50 23.04
CA LYS A 737 6.27 10.47 23.92
C LYS A 737 6.89 11.87 24.15
N CYS A 738 6.05 12.89 24.32
CA CYS A 738 6.47 14.26 24.61
C CYS A 738 6.22 14.55 26.09
N ASP A 739 7.11 14.05 26.95
CA ASP A 739 6.83 13.86 28.37
C ASP A 739 6.66 15.15 29.18
N VAL A 740 7.18 16.28 28.70
CA VAL A 740 7.09 17.60 29.37
C VAL A 740 5.95 18.48 28.85
N LEU A 741 5.19 17.99 27.88
CA LEU A 741 4.08 18.72 27.27
C LEU A 741 2.90 18.82 28.24
N LEU A 742 2.45 20.05 28.53
CA LEU A 742 1.38 20.30 29.52
C LEU A 742 -0.02 20.35 28.89
N ASN A 743 -0.12 20.85 27.66
CA ASN A 743 -1.37 20.93 26.89
C ASN A 743 -1.15 20.70 25.39
N ILE A 744 -2.22 20.33 24.66
CA ILE A 744 -2.18 20.24 23.18
C ILE A 744 -2.66 21.54 22.53
N PHE A 745 -3.84 22.03 22.92
CA PHE A 745 -4.44 23.24 22.37
C PHE A 745 -4.65 24.29 23.47
N PRO A 746 -3.99 25.46 23.39
CA PRO A 746 -4.21 26.56 24.33
C PRO A 746 -5.52 27.33 24.06
N PRO A 747 -5.93 28.20 24.99
CA PRO A 747 -7.11 29.05 24.82
C PRO A 747 -7.01 29.89 23.56
N PHE A 748 -8.12 30.08 22.84
CA PHE A 748 -8.26 30.94 21.66
C PHE A 748 -7.68 30.44 20.31
N LEU A 749 -6.93 29.32 20.25
CA LEU A 749 -6.33 28.82 19.00
C LEU A 749 -7.16 27.82 18.18
N LEU A 750 -8.43 27.59 18.53
CA LEU A 750 -9.24 26.58 17.82
C LEU A 750 -9.81 27.09 16.48
N ALA A 751 -9.80 28.40 16.24
CA ALA A 751 -10.19 28.95 14.93
C ALA A 751 -9.22 28.54 13.79
N PRO A 752 -7.89 28.58 13.98
CA PRO A 752 -6.93 27.98 13.03
C PRO A 752 -7.15 26.49 12.76
N PHE A 753 -7.54 25.69 13.76
CA PHE A 753 -7.64 24.23 13.63
C PHE A 753 -9.03 23.71 13.26
N ARG A 754 -9.92 24.55 12.70
CA ARG A 754 -11.30 24.17 12.32
C ARG A 754 -11.40 22.99 11.35
N ARG A 755 -10.34 22.70 10.59
CA ARG A 755 -10.28 21.58 9.63
C ARG A 755 -9.67 20.31 10.21
N LEU A 756 -9.26 20.30 11.49
CA LEU A 756 -8.66 19.14 12.12
C LEU A 756 -9.69 18.02 12.21
N GLU A 757 -9.41 16.89 11.58
CA GLU A 757 -10.29 15.71 11.54
C GLU A 757 -9.81 14.61 12.50
N LYS A 758 -8.50 14.54 12.76
CA LYS A 758 -7.90 13.47 13.55
C LYS A 758 -6.84 13.96 14.53
N LEU A 759 -7.01 13.59 15.80
CA LEU A 759 -6.08 13.82 16.89
C LEU A 759 -5.62 12.48 17.49
N ILE A 760 -4.31 12.26 17.54
CA ILE A 760 -3.70 11.11 18.23
C ILE A 760 -2.66 11.64 19.23
N VAL A 761 -2.82 11.28 20.50
CA VAL A 761 -1.85 11.60 21.57
C VAL A 761 -1.52 10.31 22.33
N ILE A 762 -0.23 9.97 22.39
CA ILE A 762 0.24 8.70 22.98
C ILE A 762 1.44 8.97 23.91
N ASP A 763 1.45 8.40 25.11
CA ASP A 763 2.60 8.40 26.03
C ASP A 763 3.11 9.81 26.42
N CYS A 764 2.25 10.80 26.63
CA CYS A 764 2.67 12.13 27.09
C CYS A 764 2.48 12.28 28.61
N ALA A 765 3.51 11.97 29.39
CA ALA A 765 3.42 11.79 30.85
C ALA A 765 2.94 13.02 31.66
N SER A 766 3.28 14.24 31.23
CA SER A 766 2.89 15.48 31.94
C SER A 766 1.62 16.15 31.42
N LEU A 767 0.95 15.56 30.43
CA LEU A 767 -0.21 16.20 29.80
C LEU A 767 -1.41 16.18 30.77
N GLU A 768 -1.87 17.36 31.17
CA GLU A 768 -3.01 17.51 32.09
C GLU A 768 -4.32 17.80 31.36
N GLU A 769 -4.25 18.54 30.25
CA GLU A 769 -5.42 18.97 29.48
C GLU A 769 -5.18 18.88 27.97
N VAL A 770 -6.18 18.43 27.20
CA VAL A 770 -6.09 18.42 25.73
C VAL A 770 -6.54 19.76 25.14
N PHE A 771 -7.76 20.19 25.47
CA PHE A 771 -8.36 21.44 25.01
C PHE A 771 -8.55 22.42 26.17
N GLN A 772 -7.61 23.36 26.35
CA GLN A 772 -7.68 24.38 27.40
C GLN A 772 -8.51 25.58 26.90
N LEU A 773 -9.75 25.79 27.38
CA LEU A 773 -10.64 26.89 26.91
C LEU A 773 -10.79 28.07 27.89
N GLN A 774 -10.12 28.10 29.04
CA GLN A 774 -10.22 29.22 30.00
C GLN A 774 -8.95 30.06 30.12
N VAL A 775 -9.19 31.37 30.26
CA VAL A 775 -8.36 32.30 31.05
C VAL A 775 -9.27 32.88 32.13
N GLN A 776 -8.89 32.76 33.41
CA GLN A 776 -9.58 33.47 34.49
C GLN A 776 -9.38 34.98 34.30
N GLY A 777 -10.47 35.75 34.16
CA GLY A 777 -10.44 37.22 34.24
C GLY A 777 -10.74 38.02 32.97
N LEU A 778 -11.06 37.40 31.83
CA LEU A 778 -11.47 38.13 30.62
C LEU A 778 -12.98 37.99 30.36
N ASP A 779 -13.72 39.07 30.62
CA ASP A 779 -15.16 39.20 30.38
C ASP A 779 -15.41 39.43 28.86
N ILE A 780 -15.18 38.41 28.04
CA ILE A 780 -15.35 38.50 26.58
C ILE A 780 -16.83 38.33 26.25
N LYS A 781 -17.49 39.44 25.92
CA LYS A 781 -18.91 39.53 25.53
C LYS A 781 -19.25 38.97 24.14
N GLU A 782 -18.31 38.36 23.42
CA GLU A 782 -18.54 37.93 22.03
C GLU A 782 -18.91 36.44 21.88
N THR A 783 -20.17 36.26 21.51
CA THR A 783 -20.87 35.03 21.14
C THR A 783 -20.56 34.62 19.69
N TYR A 784 -19.64 33.68 19.47
CA TYR A 784 -19.52 32.98 18.18
C TYR A 784 -19.23 31.49 18.42
N VAL A 785 -20.10 30.61 17.92
CA VAL A 785 -19.91 29.15 17.95
C VAL A 785 -18.99 28.75 16.80
N VAL A 786 -17.82 28.20 17.13
CA VAL A 786 -16.86 27.60 16.22
C VAL A 786 -17.17 26.10 16.12
N GLU A 787 -17.69 25.65 14.99
CA GLU A 787 -17.85 24.22 14.72
C GLU A 787 -16.50 23.55 14.45
N SER A 788 -16.17 22.53 15.23
CA SER A 788 -15.02 21.65 15.01
C SER A 788 -15.37 20.56 13.99
N ARG A 789 -14.44 20.25 13.07
CA ARG A 789 -14.55 19.11 12.15
C ARG A 789 -13.88 17.84 12.67
N LEU A 790 -13.50 17.82 13.95
CA LEU A 790 -12.80 16.70 14.56
C LEU A 790 -13.69 15.46 14.55
N ARG A 791 -13.23 14.40 13.87
CA ARG A 791 -13.94 13.14 13.72
C ARG A 791 -13.41 12.05 14.64
N LYS A 792 -12.09 12.04 14.87
CA LYS A 792 -11.40 10.97 15.59
C LYS A 792 -10.47 11.51 16.65
N VAL A 793 -10.62 11.02 17.89
CA VAL A 793 -9.75 11.34 19.02
C VAL A 793 -9.25 10.04 19.63
N TYR A 794 -7.93 9.85 19.65
CA TYR A 794 -7.28 8.74 20.36
C TYR A 794 -6.29 9.27 21.38
N LEU A 795 -6.51 8.92 22.64
CA LEU A 795 -5.71 9.32 23.78
C LEU A 795 -5.24 8.07 24.51
N VAL A 796 -3.94 7.79 24.48
CA VAL A 796 -3.38 6.54 25.02
C VAL A 796 -2.26 6.85 25.99
N HIS A 797 -2.29 6.23 27.16
CA HIS A 797 -1.25 6.30 28.19
C HIS A 797 -0.92 7.75 28.59
N LEU A 798 -1.91 8.45 29.18
CA LEU A 798 -1.79 9.84 29.64
C LEU A 798 -2.05 9.91 31.15
N PRO A 799 -1.06 9.57 31.99
CA PRO A 799 -1.28 9.31 33.41
C PRO A 799 -1.76 10.52 34.21
N LYS A 800 -1.41 11.75 33.80
CA LYS A 800 -1.83 13.01 34.47
C LYS A 800 -3.03 13.71 33.83
N LEU A 801 -3.62 13.13 32.78
CA LEU A 801 -4.73 13.77 32.07
C LEU A 801 -5.95 13.87 32.99
N LYS A 802 -6.34 15.10 33.34
CA LYS A 802 -7.50 15.38 34.22
C LYS A 802 -8.76 15.68 33.43
N HIS A 803 -8.61 16.41 32.32
CA HIS A 803 -9.73 16.88 31.49
C HIS A 803 -9.36 16.82 30.01
N ILE A 804 -10.25 16.27 29.18
CA ILE A 804 -10.11 16.38 27.71
C ILE A 804 -10.66 17.73 27.27
N TRP A 805 -11.83 18.07 27.80
CA TRP A 805 -12.58 19.28 27.49
C TRP A 805 -12.70 20.13 28.77
N THR A 806 -12.42 21.43 28.72
CA THR A 806 -12.60 22.29 29.90
C THR A 806 -14.07 22.50 30.27
N LYS A 807 -14.33 22.68 31.57
CA LYS A 807 -15.62 23.06 32.16
C LYS A 807 -16.02 24.49 31.75
N TYR A 808 -16.60 24.70 30.57
CA TYR A 808 -17.03 26.02 30.10
C TYR A 808 -18.57 26.13 30.04
N HIS A 809 -19.09 27.24 30.59
CA HIS A 809 -20.53 27.48 30.82
C HIS A 809 -21.27 28.20 29.68
N LYS A 810 -20.60 28.61 28.59
CA LYS A 810 -21.24 29.19 27.40
C LYS A 810 -20.59 28.66 26.13
N GLY A 811 -21.36 27.84 25.39
CA GLY A 811 -20.90 27.02 24.27
C GLY A 811 -20.44 27.82 23.05
N ASN A 812 -19.13 28.03 22.92
CA ASN A 812 -18.53 28.56 21.71
C ASN A 812 -17.91 27.48 20.82
N ILE A 813 -17.90 26.19 21.19
CA ILE A 813 -17.33 25.13 20.34
C ILE A 813 -18.24 23.91 20.34
N SER A 814 -18.58 23.44 19.14
CA SER A 814 -19.40 22.25 18.94
C SER A 814 -18.56 21.15 18.27
N PHE A 815 -18.70 19.91 18.77
CA PHE A 815 -18.02 18.71 18.26
C PHE A 815 -18.99 17.76 17.55
N THR A 816 -19.99 18.31 16.84
CA THR A 816 -21.02 17.54 16.13
C THR A 816 -20.50 16.54 15.10
N SER A 817 -19.29 16.77 14.57
CA SER A 817 -18.64 15.89 13.59
C SER A 817 -17.87 14.71 14.22
N LEU A 818 -17.85 14.59 15.55
CA LEU A 818 -17.07 13.57 16.26
C LEU A 818 -17.71 12.19 16.09
N GLN A 819 -16.98 11.26 15.48
CA GLN A 819 -17.43 9.91 15.14
C GLN A 819 -16.79 8.85 16.02
N GLU A 820 -15.56 9.05 16.47
CA GLU A 820 -14.80 8.02 17.18
C GLU A 820 -13.96 8.61 18.31
N VAL A 821 -14.13 8.07 19.51
CA VAL A 821 -13.35 8.42 20.70
C VAL A 821 -12.79 7.14 21.32
N GLY A 822 -11.46 7.04 21.34
CA GLY A 822 -10.70 5.95 21.96
C GLY A 822 -9.82 6.48 23.07
N ILE A 823 -9.99 5.99 24.29
CA ILE A 823 -9.20 6.41 25.45
C ILE A 823 -8.66 5.17 26.15
N GLN A 824 -7.36 5.11 26.37
CA GLN A 824 -6.71 3.97 27.00
C GLN A 824 -5.68 4.46 28.02
N GLU A 825 -5.65 3.86 29.22
CA GLU A 825 -4.61 4.09 30.24
C GLU A 825 -4.51 5.57 30.70
N CYS A 826 -5.66 6.24 30.84
CA CYS A 826 -5.78 7.63 31.33
C CYS A 826 -6.33 7.65 32.77
N TRP A 827 -5.51 7.26 33.74
CA TRP A 827 -5.94 6.98 35.12
C TRP A 827 -6.39 8.21 35.93
N SER A 828 -5.93 9.42 35.60
CA SER A 828 -6.36 10.66 36.29
C SER A 828 -7.67 11.25 35.76
N LEU A 829 -8.21 10.71 34.67
CA LEU A 829 -9.38 11.26 34.01
C LEU A 829 -10.66 10.83 34.75
N LYS A 830 -11.34 11.78 35.40
CA LYS A 830 -12.57 11.50 36.18
C LYS A 830 -13.87 11.53 35.37
N THR A 831 -13.94 12.40 34.36
CA THR A 831 -15.13 12.60 33.53
C THR A 831 -14.75 12.67 32.06
N LEU A 832 -15.49 12.00 31.18
CA LEU A 832 -15.19 12.02 29.74
C LEU A 832 -15.78 13.25 29.05
N PHE A 833 -17.09 13.46 29.10
CA PHE A 833 -17.78 14.56 28.42
C PHE A 833 -18.50 15.49 29.41
N PRO A 834 -18.34 16.81 29.29
CA PRO A 834 -19.31 17.75 29.82
C PRO A 834 -20.68 17.54 29.17
N PHE A 835 -21.77 17.73 29.93
CA PHE A 835 -23.14 17.66 29.42
C PHE A 835 -23.35 18.50 28.14
N SER A 836 -22.78 19.71 28.12
CA SER A 836 -22.88 20.65 27.00
C SER A 836 -22.28 20.12 25.68
N ILE A 837 -21.27 19.24 25.76
CA ILE A 837 -20.67 18.58 24.59
C ILE A 837 -21.48 17.32 24.26
N ALA A 838 -21.81 16.51 25.26
CA ALA A 838 -22.50 15.24 25.07
C ALA A 838 -23.83 15.37 24.29
N LYS A 839 -24.60 16.44 24.54
CA LYS A 839 -25.86 16.71 23.82
C LYS A 839 -25.69 16.96 22.31
N ASP A 840 -24.50 17.35 21.86
CA ASP A 840 -24.21 17.70 20.46
C ASP A 840 -23.55 16.53 19.70
N LEU A 841 -23.22 15.41 20.36
CA LEU A 841 -22.49 14.26 19.79
C LEU A 841 -23.38 13.29 18.99
N GLN A 842 -24.22 13.81 18.08
CA GLN A 842 -25.18 13.01 17.32
C GLN A 842 -24.53 12.03 16.33
N GLN A 843 -23.32 12.32 15.84
CA GLN A 843 -22.58 11.51 14.87
C GLN A 843 -21.61 10.49 15.51
N LEU A 844 -21.60 10.36 16.85
CA LEU A 844 -20.66 9.46 17.52
C LEU A 844 -21.01 8.00 17.18
N GLU A 845 -20.15 7.33 16.42
CA GLU A 845 -20.33 5.94 15.96
C GLU A 845 -19.68 4.92 16.91
N THR A 846 -18.53 5.27 17.50
CA THR A 846 -17.71 4.37 18.32
C THR A 846 -17.13 5.08 19.55
N LEU A 847 -17.37 4.51 20.73
CA LEU A 847 -16.78 4.92 21.98
C LEU A 847 -16.06 3.74 22.63
N THR A 848 -14.75 3.84 22.80
CA THR A 848 -13.92 2.83 23.47
C THR A 848 -13.13 3.47 24.59
N ILE A 849 -13.28 2.95 25.80
CA ILE A 849 -12.59 3.43 27.00
C ILE A 849 -11.98 2.22 27.71
N GLU A 850 -10.68 2.25 27.96
CA GLU A 850 -9.94 1.16 28.57
C GLU A 850 -9.01 1.66 29.68
N SER A 851 -9.03 1.02 30.86
CA SER A 851 -8.06 1.27 31.93
C SER A 851 -7.96 2.75 32.34
N CYS A 852 -9.10 3.38 32.67
CA CYS A 852 -9.20 4.80 33.04
C CYS A 852 -9.90 4.99 34.39
N GLY A 853 -9.58 6.05 35.12
CA GLY A 853 -10.14 6.39 36.44
C GLY A 853 -11.47 7.17 36.39
N LEU A 854 -12.32 6.88 35.40
CA LEU A 854 -13.58 7.59 35.20
C LEU A 854 -14.59 7.24 36.30
N GLU A 855 -15.19 8.26 36.92
CA GLU A 855 -16.31 8.11 37.87
C GLU A 855 -17.67 8.13 37.15
N GLU A 856 -17.77 8.96 36.09
CA GLU A 856 -18.94 9.15 35.22
C GLU A 856 -18.50 9.44 33.77
N ILE A 857 -19.27 8.99 32.78
CA ILE A 857 -18.96 9.26 31.36
C ILE A 857 -19.39 10.69 31.00
N VAL A 858 -20.59 11.09 31.38
CA VAL A 858 -21.13 12.44 31.15
C VAL A 858 -21.32 13.15 32.48
N SER A 859 -20.74 14.35 32.63
CA SER A 859 -20.84 15.10 33.88
C SER A 859 -22.18 15.81 34.06
N LYS A 860 -22.61 16.00 35.32
CA LYS A 860 -23.86 16.73 35.65
C LYS A 860 -23.94 18.14 35.05
N ASN A 861 -25.15 18.56 34.65
CA ASN A 861 -25.41 19.94 34.25
C ASN A 861 -25.44 20.84 35.50
N VAL A 862 -24.83 22.02 35.43
CA VAL A 862 -24.73 22.97 36.56
C VAL A 862 -25.85 24.02 36.50
N GLU A 863 -26.56 24.16 35.37
CA GLU A 863 -27.61 25.16 35.16
C GLU A 863 -28.96 24.47 34.84
N GLY A 864 -29.83 24.37 35.84
CA GLY A 864 -31.22 23.87 35.72
C GLY A 864 -31.75 23.28 37.03
N SER A 865 -32.97 23.66 37.41
CA SER A 865 -33.69 23.16 38.60
C SER A 865 -33.75 21.63 38.64
N ASP A 866 -33.76 21.06 39.84
CA ASP A 866 -33.65 19.61 40.12
C ASP A 866 -34.84 18.76 39.61
N GLU A 867 -35.73 19.30 38.79
CA GLU A 867 -37.07 18.74 38.51
C GLU A 867 -37.37 18.40 37.02
N GLU A 868 -36.49 18.68 36.05
CA GLU A 868 -36.76 18.35 34.63
C GLU A 868 -36.03 17.08 34.15
N GLU A 869 -36.75 16.18 33.45
CA GLU A 869 -36.18 15.06 32.70
C GLU A 869 -35.23 15.59 31.61
N ILE A 870 -33.93 15.33 31.75
CA ILE A 870 -32.92 15.77 30.80
C ILE A 870 -32.80 14.74 29.66
N TRP A 871 -33.00 15.18 28.43
CA TRP A 871 -32.88 14.37 27.21
C TRP A 871 -31.56 14.64 26.46
N PHE A 872 -30.77 13.60 26.24
CA PHE A 872 -29.69 13.57 25.25
C PHE A 872 -29.63 12.17 24.62
N ALA A 873 -29.26 12.06 23.35
CA ALA A 873 -29.26 10.80 22.61
C ALA A 873 -27.98 10.65 21.78
N PHE A 874 -27.50 9.40 21.66
CA PHE A 874 -26.40 9.04 20.77
C PHE A 874 -26.96 8.21 19.62
N ASP A 875 -27.54 8.90 18.63
CA ASP A 875 -28.35 8.26 17.59
C ASP A 875 -27.55 7.30 16.70
N GLN A 876 -26.26 7.58 16.47
CA GLN A 876 -25.39 6.79 15.58
C GLN A 876 -24.44 5.84 16.34
N LEU A 877 -24.48 5.79 17.67
CA LEU A 877 -23.53 5.00 18.45
C LEU A 877 -23.79 3.51 18.23
N SER A 878 -22.85 2.86 17.55
CA SER A 878 -22.94 1.46 17.15
C SER A 878 -22.09 0.53 18.02
N VAL A 879 -21.00 1.07 18.58
CA VAL A 879 -20.02 0.33 19.39
C VAL A 879 -19.71 1.09 20.66
N LEU A 880 -20.00 0.47 21.81
CA LEU A 880 -19.63 0.97 23.14
C LEU A 880 -18.79 -0.09 23.87
N HIS A 881 -17.51 0.21 24.10
CA HIS A 881 -16.59 -0.64 24.85
C HIS A 881 -16.07 0.10 26.09
N LEU A 882 -16.28 -0.49 27.27
CA LEU A 882 -15.89 0.03 28.58
C LEU A 882 -15.10 -1.06 29.31
N TRP A 883 -13.78 -0.96 29.32
CA TRP A 883 -12.88 -2.00 29.83
C TRP A 883 -12.06 -1.48 31.00
N ASN A 884 -11.99 -2.23 32.09
CA ASN A 884 -11.19 -1.94 33.27
C ASN A 884 -11.41 -0.52 33.83
N LEU A 885 -12.66 -0.18 34.18
CA LEU A 885 -13.05 1.13 34.73
C LEU A 885 -13.57 0.95 36.17
N PRO A 886 -12.68 0.79 37.18
CA PRO A 886 -13.06 0.40 38.54
C PRO A 886 -13.87 1.47 39.28
N ASP A 887 -13.75 2.74 38.87
CA ASP A 887 -14.43 3.85 39.53
C ASP A 887 -15.75 4.24 38.86
N LEU A 888 -16.10 3.65 37.72
CA LEU A 888 -17.25 4.05 36.94
C LEU A 888 -18.55 3.62 37.62
N THR A 889 -19.31 4.57 38.14
CA THR A 889 -20.56 4.32 38.87
C THR A 889 -21.81 4.37 37.99
N CYS A 890 -21.83 5.29 37.01
CA CYS A 890 -22.95 5.51 36.13
C CYS A 890 -22.52 6.15 34.81
N PHE A 891 -23.38 6.06 33.80
CA PHE A 891 -23.18 6.78 32.55
C PHE A 891 -23.43 8.29 32.72
N TYR A 892 -24.49 8.66 33.44
CA TYR A 892 -24.89 10.01 33.80
C TYR A 892 -25.58 10.02 35.18
N PRO A 893 -25.25 10.96 36.10
CA PRO A 893 -25.66 10.90 37.50
C PRO A 893 -27.11 11.31 37.82
N ARG A 894 -27.86 11.92 36.88
CA ARG A 894 -29.26 12.34 37.07
C ARG A 894 -30.25 11.45 36.30
N MET A 895 -31.54 11.58 36.60
CA MET A 895 -32.63 10.97 35.80
C MET A 895 -32.53 11.43 34.35
N HIS A 896 -32.43 10.46 33.44
CA HIS A 896 -32.30 10.74 32.01
C HIS A 896 -32.94 9.61 31.21
N THR A 897 -33.56 9.98 30.09
CA THR A 897 -34.06 9.03 29.10
C THR A 897 -33.12 9.11 27.91
N THR A 898 -32.22 8.14 27.77
CA THR A 898 -31.37 8.01 26.58
C THR A 898 -31.93 6.89 25.69
N ILE A 899 -31.83 7.04 24.37
CA ILE A 899 -32.09 5.97 23.40
C ILE A 899 -30.84 5.85 22.52
N TRP A 900 -30.36 4.63 22.30
CA TRP A 900 -29.21 4.34 21.43
C TRP A 900 -29.65 3.45 20.27
N PRO A 901 -30.43 3.97 19.31
CA PRO A 901 -31.14 3.15 18.32
C PRO A 901 -30.20 2.38 17.36
N ALA A 902 -28.93 2.80 17.25
CA ALA A 902 -27.94 2.16 16.39
C ALA A 902 -27.00 1.18 17.13
N LEU A 903 -27.13 1.02 18.46
CA LEU A 903 -26.16 0.23 19.24
C LEU A 903 -26.25 -1.25 18.89
N LYS A 904 -25.15 -1.80 18.38
CA LYS A 904 -25.00 -3.21 18.01
C LYS A 904 -24.06 -3.98 18.93
N GLN A 905 -23.04 -3.30 19.47
CA GLN A 905 -22.04 -3.92 20.33
C GLN A 905 -21.93 -3.18 21.64
N LEU A 906 -22.18 -3.91 22.73
CA LEU A 906 -21.98 -3.45 24.10
C LEU A 906 -20.98 -4.36 24.79
N LYS A 907 -19.82 -3.82 25.17
CA LYS A 907 -18.84 -4.53 25.98
C LYS A 907 -18.50 -3.75 27.22
N ILE A 908 -18.72 -4.37 28.36
CA ILE A 908 -18.33 -3.91 29.68
C ILE A 908 -17.48 -5.02 30.32
N PHE A 909 -16.25 -4.68 30.71
CA PHE A 909 -15.28 -5.61 31.28
C PHE A 909 -14.63 -4.96 32.50
N ARG A 910 -14.59 -5.62 33.68
CA ARG A 910 -13.94 -5.08 34.89
C ARG A 910 -14.40 -3.65 35.23
N CYS A 911 -15.71 -3.46 35.37
CA CYS A 911 -16.34 -2.20 35.75
C CYS A 911 -17.20 -2.41 36.99
N GLU A 912 -16.58 -2.74 38.13
CA GLU A 912 -17.25 -3.31 39.30
C GLU A 912 -18.40 -2.47 39.88
N LYS A 913 -18.35 -1.15 39.72
CA LYS A 913 -19.36 -0.23 40.27
C LYS A 913 -20.56 -0.01 39.34
N ILE A 914 -20.45 -0.30 38.04
CA ILE A 914 -21.56 -0.11 37.10
C ILE A 914 -22.41 -1.40 37.04
N LYS A 915 -23.66 -1.31 37.47
CA LYS A 915 -24.59 -2.44 37.36
C LYS A 915 -25.37 -2.35 36.06
N ILE A 916 -25.23 -3.37 35.21
CA ILE A 916 -25.96 -3.47 33.94
C ILE A 916 -27.40 -3.88 34.27
N PHE A 917 -27.63 -5.05 34.85
CA PHE A 917 -28.97 -5.47 35.27
C PHE A 917 -29.20 -5.12 36.76
N GLY A 918 -30.06 -4.14 37.05
CA GLY A 918 -30.38 -3.71 38.43
C GLY A 918 -31.76 -4.17 38.91
N HIS A 919 -31.88 -4.56 40.18
CA HIS A 919 -33.15 -4.78 40.87
C HIS A 919 -33.87 -3.45 41.18
N GLU A 920 -35.21 -3.46 41.14
CA GLU A 920 -36.09 -2.29 41.23
C GLU A 920 -36.07 -1.51 42.56
N GLU A 921 -35.27 -1.91 43.55
CA GLU A 921 -35.33 -1.34 44.92
C GLU A 921 -34.28 -0.26 45.23
N SER A 922 -33.29 -0.02 44.35
CA SER A 922 -32.47 1.21 44.46
C SER A 922 -33.17 2.35 43.72
N GLN A 923 -33.33 3.51 44.37
CA GLN A 923 -34.11 4.70 43.94
C GLN A 923 -33.72 5.36 42.59
N ILE A 924 -33.06 4.65 41.67
CA ILE A 924 -32.79 5.09 40.30
C ILE A 924 -33.15 3.94 39.35
N GLN A 925 -34.24 4.09 38.60
CA GLN A 925 -34.82 3.11 37.67
C GLN A 925 -33.93 2.86 36.43
N HIS A 926 -32.72 2.31 36.60
CA HIS A 926 -31.82 1.97 35.49
C HIS A 926 -32.27 0.73 34.67
N SER A 927 -33.14 -0.12 35.21
CA SER A 927 -33.49 -1.44 34.63
C SER A 927 -34.36 -1.39 33.36
N LEU A 928 -35.14 -0.32 33.14
CA LEU A 928 -36.05 -0.17 31.99
C LEU A 928 -35.31 0.14 30.68
N PHE A 929 -34.10 0.71 30.75
CA PHE A 929 -33.30 1.14 29.60
C PHE A 929 -32.79 -0.06 28.77
N LEU A 930 -32.26 -1.08 29.43
CA LEU A 930 -31.66 -2.23 28.75
C LEU A 930 -32.66 -3.14 28.07
N LYS A 931 -33.88 -3.29 28.61
CA LYS A 931 -34.95 -4.06 27.96
C LYS A 931 -35.25 -3.53 26.54
N LYS A 932 -35.06 -2.23 26.28
CA LYS A 932 -35.24 -1.63 24.95
C LYS A 932 -34.03 -1.77 24.03
N ILE A 933 -32.82 -1.93 24.57
CA ILE A 933 -31.56 -2.00 23.79
C ILE A 933 -31.16 -3.44 23.47
N ILE A 934 -31.40 -4.40 24.37
CA ILE A 934 -31.01 -5.81 24.16
C ILE A 934 -31.51 -6.39 22.81
N PRO A 935 -32.76 -6.13 22.35
CA PRO A 935 -33.26 -6.72 21.10
C PRO A 935 -32.48 -6.35 19.83
N GLN A 936 -31.70 -5.26 19.83
CA GLN A 936 -30.90 -4.81 18.68
C GLN A 936 -29.40 -5.13 18.81
N LEU A 937 -28.96 -5.66 19.97
CA LEU A 937 -27.56 -6.03 20.18
C LEU A 937 -27.20 -7.31 19.43
N GLU A 938 -26.10 -7.27 18.69
CA GLU A 938 -25.48 -8.44 18.06
C GLU A 938 -24.36 -9.03 18.95
N HIS A 939 -23.79 -8.22 19.85
CA HIS A 939 -22.67 -8.56 20.72
C HIS A 939 -22.86 -7.96 22.12
N ILE A 940 -22.76 -8.80 23.13
CA ILE A 940 -22.81 -8.38 24.54
C ILE A 940 -21.65 -8.99 25.32
N SER A 941 -21.17 -8.27 26.35
CA SER A 941 -20.41 -8.90 27.43
C SER A 941 -21.17 -8.85 28.75
N LEU A 942 -21.03 -9.91 29.54
CA LEU A 942 -21.79 -10.14 30.77
C LEU A 942 -20.85 -10.55 31.92
N THR A 943 -21.13 -10.02 33.10
CA THR A 943 -20.51 -10.42 34.36
C THR A 943 -21.23 -11.62 34.99
N VAL A 944 -20.66 -12.22 36.03
CA VAL A 944 -21.28 -13.33 36.76
C VAL A 944 -22.60 -12.92 37.42
N ASP A 945 -22.66 -11.71 37.97
CA ASP A 945 -23.89 -11.16 38.57
C ASP A 945 -24.98 -10.99 37.50
N ASP A 946 -24.61 -10.52 36.31
CA ASP A 946 -25.54 -10.42 35.18
C ASP A 946 -26.06 -11.80 34.76
N ILE A 947 -25.19 -12.83 34.77
CA ILE A 947 -25.58 -14.22 34.49
C ILE A 947 -26.62 -14.71 35.51
N ALA A 948 -26.36 -14.52 36.81
CA ALA A 948 -27.27 -14.92 37.88
C ALA A 948 -28.67 -14.29 37.70
N ILE A 949 -28.70 -12.98 37.45
CA ILE A 949 -29.94 -12.22 37.21
C ILE A 949 -30.69 -12.72 35.96
N ILE A 950 -29.96 -13.09 34.90
CA ILE A 950 -30.55 -13.65 33.67
C ILE A 950 -31.09 -15.07 33.92
N THR A 951 -30.39 -15.89 34.71
CA THR A 951 -30.79 -17.27 35.00
C THR A 951 -32.01 -17.37 35.92
N ASP A 952 -32.20 -16.42 36.84
CA ASP A 952 -33.31 -16.39 37.82
C ASP A 952 -34.72 -16.17 37.23
N GLY A 953 -34.86 -16.09 35.90
CA GLY A 953 -36.16 -16.22 35.22
C GLY A 953 -36.94 -14.91 34.98
N GLN A 954 -36.37 -13.74 35.28
CA GLN A 954 -37.05 -12.45 35.10
C GLN A 954 -37.16 -11.96 33.64
N PHE A 955 -36.45 -12.59 32.70
CA PHE A 955 -36.41 -12.21 31.29
C PHE A 955 -37.07 -13.27 30.39
N VAL A 956 -37.82 -12.80 29.39
CA VAL A 956 -38.41 -13.64 28.34
C VAL A 956 -37.30 -14.43 27.63
N ILE A 957 -37.54 -15.73 27.37
CA ILE A 957 -36.55 -16.66 26.80
C ILE A 957 -35.92 -16.13 25.50
N ASP A 958 -36.72 -15.50 24.62
CA ASP A 958 -36.25 -15.06 23.30
C ASP A 958 -35.56 -13.69 23.30
N LEU A 959 -35.44 -13.00 24.44
CA LEU A 959 -34.89 -11.64 24.52
C LEU A 959 -33.44 -11.58 23.98
N PHE A 960 -32.65 -12.62 24.20
CA PHE A 960 -31.24 -12.71 23.84
C PHE A 960 -30.99 -13.46 22.52
N SER A 961 -32.05 -13.87 21.81
CA SER A 961 -31.97 -14.69 20.60
C SER A 961 -31.21 -14.01 19.44
N HIS A 962 -31.15 -12.68 19.39
CA HIS A 962 -30.46 -11.93 18.32
C HIS A 962 -28.93 -11.87 18.50
N ILE A 963 -28.43 -12.26 19.66
CA ILE A 963 -27.01 -12.13 20.02
C ILE A 963 -26.21 -13.24 19.35
N LYS A 964 -25.20 -12.84 18.58
CA LYS A 964 -24.30 -13.73 17.85
C LYS A 964 -22.97 -13.94 18.57
N ALA A 965 -22.58 -12.98 19.42
CA ALA A 965 -21.33 -13.03 20.16
C ALA A 965 -21.57 -12.69 21.64
N LEU A 966 -21.06 -13.55 22.52
CA LEU A 966 -21.14 -13.42 23.97
C LEU A 966 -19.73 -13.46 24.57
N GLU A 967 -19.41 -12.45 25.36
CA GLU A 967 -18.18 -12.38 26.13
C GLU A 967 -18.50 -12.45 27.64
N ILE A 968 -18.02 -13.47 28.33
CA ILE A 968 -18.21 -13.67 29.77
C ILE A 968 -16.96 -13.22 30.49
N THR A 969 -17.15 -12.39 31.52
CA THR A 969 -16.06 -11.66 32.14
C THR A 969 -16.15 -11.66 33.66
N GLU A 970 -15.01 -11.82 34.34
CA GLU A 970 -14.79 -11.74 35.80
C GLU A 970 -14.62 -13.06 36.58
N ASN A 971 -13.97 -12.88 37.74
CA ASN A 971 -13.34 -13.87 38.59
C ASN A 971 -14.38 -14.56 39.48
N LEU A 972 -14.86 -15.73 39.05
CA LEU A 972 -15.71 -16.60 39.85
C LEU A 972 -15.04 -16.88 41.21
N ASN A 973 -15.78 -16.69 42.31
CA ASN A 973 -15.42 -17.27 43.59
C ASN A 973 -15.19 -18.78 43.41
N ASP A 974 -14.27 -19.35 44.20
CA ASP A 974 -13.70 -20.69 44.10
C ASP A 974 -14.67 -21.88 43.92
N SER A 975 -15.98 -21.66 44.04
CA SER A 975 -17.06 -22.64 44.00
C SER A 975 -18.06 -22.50 42.83
N ALA A 976 -17.99 -21.48 41.99
CA ALA A 976 -19.06 -21.22 41.02
C ALA A 976 -18.88 -21.98 39.69
N VAL A 977 -19.84 -22.86 39.39
CA VAL A 977 -19.97 -23.55 38.10
C VAL A 977 -20.80 -22.68 37.17
N LEU A 978 -20.35 -22.47 35.93
CA LEU A 978 -21.12 -21.70 34.95
C LEU A 978 -22.32 -22.54 34.46
N PRO A 979 -23.57 -22.12 34.71
CA PRO A 979 -24.72 -22.98 34.42
C PRO A 979 -24.91 -23.14 32.91
N PHE A 980 -24.79 -24.36 32.38
CA PHE A 980 -24.90 -24.58 30.94
C PHE A 980 -26.26 -24.16 30.34
N HIS A 981 -27.34 -24.16 31.15
CA HIS A 981 -28.67 -23.68 30.76
C HIS A 981 -28.70 -22.17 30.43
N PHE A 982 -27.76 -21.37 30.95
CA PHE A 982 -27.66 -19.95 30.61
C PHE A 982 -27.35 -19.73 29.13
N ILE A 983 -26.42 -20.52 28.57
CA ILE A 983 -25.99 -20.42 27.18
C ILE A 983 -27.15 -20.73 26.22
N GLN A 984 -28.14 -21.52 26.64
CA GLN A 984 -29.32 -21.86 25.84
C GLN A 984 -30.21 -20.65 25.52
N ARG A 985 -30.15 -19.57 26.32
CA ARG A 985 -30.89 -18.32 26.03
C ARG A 985 -30.34 -17.59 24.80
N PHE A 986 -29.16 -17.95 24.31
CA PHE A 986 -28.49 -17.36 23.15
C PHE A 986 -28.55 -18.33 21.96
N SER A 987 -29.74 -18.59 21.44
CA SER A 987 -29.99 -19.63 20.42
C SER A 987 -29.20 -19.44 19.11
N ASN A 988 -28.89 -18.20 18.72
CA ASN A 988 -28.08 -17.87 17.54
C ASN A 988 -26.59 -17.57 17.85
N LEU A 989 -26.09 -18.02 19.01
CA LEU A 989 -24.71 -17.75 19.41
C LEU A 989 -23.69 -18.48 18.52
N GLU A 990 -22.85 -17.70 17.84
CA GLU A 990 -21.76 -18.20 17.00
C GLU A 990 -20.40 -18.13 17.71
N LYS A 991 -20.21 -17.12 18.57
CA LYS A 991 -18.92 -16.80 19.20
C LYS A 991 -19.06 -16.71 20.72
N LEU A 992 -18.27 -17.51 21.44
CA LEU A 992 -18.17 -17.47 22.90
C LEU A 992 -16.74 -17.09 23.31
N LYS A 993 -16.61 -16.04 24.10
CA LYS A 993 -15.33 -15.63 24.71
C LYS A 993 -15.47 -15.67 26.23
N ILE A 994 -14.54 -16.29 26.91
CA ILE A 994 -14.50 -16.43 28.37
C ILE A 994 -13.20 -15.78 28.86
N VAL A 995 -13.30 -14.80 29.75
CA VAL A 995 -12.17 -13.99 30.20
C VAL A 995 -12.10 -13.92 31.72
N GLY A 996 -11.00 -14.41 32.29
CA GLY A 996 -10.71 -14.27 33.73
C GLY A 996 -11.59 -15.14 34.63
N CYS A 997 -12.18 -16.22 34.11
CA CYS A 997 -13.12 -17.05 34.86
C CYS A 997 -12.41 -18.22 35.55
N ASN A 998 -12.67 -18.42 36.84
CA ASN A 998 -11.99 -19.40 37.70
C ASN A 998 -12.82 -20.69 37.93
N PHE A 999 -13.52 -21.18 36.91
CA PHE A 999 -14.20 -22.48 37.02
C PHE A 999 -13.25 -23.64 36.71
N LYS A 1000 -13.47 -24.77 37.39
CA LYS A 1000 -12.81 -26.05 37.04
C LYS A 1000 -13.46 -26.73 35.84
N GLU A 1001 -14.77 -26.53 35.67
CA GLU A 1001 -15.58 -27.20 34.66
C GLU A 1001 -16.83 -26.40 34.25
N LEU A 1002 -17.40 -26.77 33.10
CA LEU A 1002 -18.76 -26.42 32.69
C LEU A 1002 -19.65 -27.64 32.99
N SER A 1003 -20.37 -27.64 34.12
CA SER A 1003 -21.25 -28.78 34.45
C SER A 1003 -22.64 -28.61 33.83
N PRO A 1004 -23.31 -29.72 33.44
CA PRO A 1004 -24.76 -29.74 33.46
C PRO A 1004 -25.21 -29.51 34.92
N TYR A 1005 -26.27 -28.73 35.09
CA TYR A 1005 -26.93 -28.63 36.39
C TYR A 1005 -27.60 -29.98 36.67
N GLU A 1006 -27.11 -30.73 37.67
CA GLU A 1006 -27.90 -31.80 38.30
C GLU A 1006 -28.88 -31.11 39.25
N GLY A 1007 -30.05 -30.76 38.71
CA GLY A 1007 -31.21 -30.45 39.54
C GLY A 1007 -31.69 -31.74 40.19
N ASP A 1008 -31.91 -31.66 41.49
CA ASP A 1008 -32.45 -32.73 42.34
C ASP A 1008 -33.67 -33.41 41.69
N ASP A 1009 -33.75 -34.73 41.87
CA ASP A 1009 -34.68 -35.65 41.22
C ASP A 1009 -36.11 -35.11 41.08
N GLY A 1010 -36.63 -35.16 39.84
CA GLY A 1010 -38.07 -35.24 39.60
C GLY A 1010 -38.67 -34.19 38.67
N GLU A 1011 -38.33 -34.23 37.38
CA GLU A 1011 -39.28 -34.07 36.27
C GLU A 1011 -38.51 -34.18 34.95
N GLU A 1012 -38.47 -35.39 34.39
CA GLU A 1012 -38.16 -35.58 32.97
C GLU A 1012 -39.15 -34.75 32.15
N ARG A 1013 -38.69 -33.64 31.57
CA ARG A 1013 -39.31 -33.04 30.39
C ARG A 1013 -38.38 -33.22 29.21
N ASP A 1014 -38.81 -34.08 28.30
CA ASP A 1014 -38.35 -34.20 26.92
C ASP A 1014 -38.52 -32.87 26.16
N VAL A 1015 -37.67 -31.88 26.44
CA VAL A 1015 -37.52 -30.70 25.58
C VAL A 1015 -36.34 -30.97 24.66
N PRO A 1016 -36.52 -30.96 23.32
CA PRO A 1016 -35.43 -31.12 22.37
C PRO A 1016 -34.32 -30.10 22.68
N MET A 1017 -33.13 -30.61 22.96
CA MET A 1017 -31.97 -29.83 23.39
C MET A 1017 -31.41 -29.01 22.21
N PHE A 1018 -31.90 -27.79 21.98
CA PHE A 1018 -31.35 -26.88 20.96
C PHE A 1018 -30.10 -26.16 21.50
N LEU A 1019 -28.93 -26.77 21.31
CA LEU A 1019 -27.65 -26.11 21.65
C LEU A 1019 -27.22 -25.14 20.54
N PRO A 1020 -26.72 -23.94 20.88
CA PRO A 1020 -26.19 -23.01 19.88
C PRO A 1020 -24.97 -23.58 19.16
N ARG A 1021 -24.85 -23.29 17.85
CA ARG A 1021 -23.74 -23.74 17.00
C ARG A 1021 -22.53 -22.82 17.13
N ILE A 1022 -21.88 -22.87 18.28
CA ILE A 1022 -20.66 -22.10 18.55
C ILE A 1022 -19.54 -22.58 17.61
N ASN A 1023 -19.09 -21.71 16.71
CA ASN A 1023 -18.00 -21.99 15.78
C ASN A 1023 -16.67 -21.36 16.23
N LYS A 1024 -16.71 -20.43 17.19
CA LYS A 1024 -15.52 -19.78 17.74
C LYS A 1024 -15.55 -19.73 19.25
N LEU A 1025 -14.50 -20.28 19.87
CA LEU A 1025 -14.27 -20.25 21.31
C LEU A 1025 -12.96 -19.52 21.61
N THR A 1026 -12.97 -18.63 22.59
CA THR A 1026 -11.76 -17.97 23.10
C THR A 1026 -11.73 -18.05 24.62
N LEU A 1027 -10.66 -18.63 25.16
CA LEU A 1027 -10.37 -18.69 26.59
C LEU A 1027 -9.22 -17.73 26.87
N HIS A 1028 -9.38 -16.83 27.83
CA HIS A 1028 -8.35 -15.88 28.25
C HIS A 1028 -8.27 -15.83 29.77
N GLY A 1029 -7.15 -16.13 30.42
CA GLY A 1029 -7.05 -16.02 31.89
C GLY A 1029 -7.92 -17.03 32.65
N VAL A 1030 -8.02 -18.28 32.19
CA VAL A 1030 -8.84 -19.35 32.82
C VAL A 1030 -7.92 -20.26 33.65
N ASP A 1031 -7.45 -19.76 34.78
CA ASP A 1031 -6.28 -20.32 35.49
C ASP A 1031 -6.60 -21.47 36.45
N LYS A 1032 -7.83 -21.98 36.50
CA LYS A 1032 -8.19 -23.21 37.25
C LYS A 1032 -8.47 -24.42 36.37
N MET A 1033 -8.56 -24.22 35.05
CA MET A 1033 -8.79 -25.30 34.12
C MET A 1033 -7.47 -25.98 33.75
N THR A 1034 -7.23 -27.17 34.31
CA THR A 1034 -6.02 -27.96 34.01
C THR A 1034 -6.16 -28.82 32.75
N HIS A 1035 -7.39 -29.23 32.44
CA HIS A 1035 -7.77 -30.00 31.27
C HIS A 1035 -9.10 -29.47 30.72
N LEU A 1036 -9.29 -29.51 29.39
CA LEU A 1036 -10.58 -29.20 28.78
C LEU A 1036 -11.67 -30.25 29.09
N ARG A 1037 -11.32 -31.41 29.69
CA ARG A 1037 -12.22 -32.57 29.86
C ARG A 1037 -12.00 -33.39 31.15
N LYS A 1038 -13.10 -33.94 31.71
CA LYS A 1038 -13.21 -35.29 32.32
C LYS A 1038 -14.34 -36.09 31.62
N GLN A 1039 -14.33 -37.43 31.73
CA GLN A 1039 -15.28 -38.31 31.04
C GLN A 1039 -16.73 -38.02 31.47
N GLY A 1040 -17.60 -37.52 30.56
CA GLY A 1040 -19.03 -37.27 30.83
C GLY A 1040 -19.58 -35.86 30.53
N SER A 1041 -18.76 -34.86 30.10
CA SER A 1041 -19.24 -33.48 29.90
C SER A 1041 -19.90 -33.19 28.54
N HIS A 1042 -20.93 -32.34 28.52
CA HIS A 1042 -21.63 -31.86 27.30
C HIS A 1042 -20.79 -30.92 26.40
N LEU A 1043 -19.55 -30.61 26.79
CA LEU A 1043 -18.58 -29.84 26.01
C LEU A 1043 -18.24 -30.45 24.65
N HIS A 1044 -18.52 -31.74 24.45
CA HIS A 1044 -18.33 -32.44 23.17
C HIS A 1044 -19.05 -31.74 22.01
N HIS A 1045 -20.29 -31.27 22.22
CA HIS A 1045 -21.07 -30.59 21.17
C HIS A 1045 -20.46 -29.24 20.75
N ILE A 1046 -19.85 -28.50 21.68
CA ILE A 1046 -19.16 -27.26 21.36
C ILE A 1046 -17.90 -27.59 20.56
N CYS A 1047 -17.04 -28.48 21.09
CA CYS A 1047 -15.74 -28.81 20.48
C CYS A 1047 -15.85 -29.49 19.09
N ALA A 1048 -16.99 -30.12 18.77
CA ALA A 1048 -17.24 -30.70 17.45
C ALA A 1048 -17.52 -29.66 16.36
N ASN A 1049 -18.09 -28.50 16.72
CA ASN A 1049 -18.47 -27.43 15.78
C ASN A 1049 -17.44 -26.30 15.70
N LEU A 1050 -16.38 -26.32 16.52
CA LEU A 1050 -15.36 -25.28 16.53
C LEU A 1050 -14.56 -25.25 15.23
N VAL A 1051 -14.57 -24.08 14.59
CA VAL A 1051 -13.72 -23.70 13.46
C VAL A 1051 -12.49 -22.92 13.94
N THR A 1052 -12.65 -22.10 14.98
CA THR A 1052 -11.57 -21.32 15.58
C THR A 1052 -11.52 -21.51 17.09
N PHE A 1053 -10.36 -21.89 17.60
CA PHE A 1053 -10.12 -22.02 19.03
C PHE A 1053 -8.88 -21.22 19.45
N LYS A 1054 -9.04 -20.35 20.45
CA LYS A 1054 -8.00 -19.44 20.92
C LYS A 1054 -7.83 -19.60 22.43
N VAL A 1055 -6.60 -19.78 22.90
CA VAL A 1055 -6.27 -19.97 24.32
C VAL A 1055 -5.14 -19.03 24.70
N TYR A 1056 -5.42 -18.09 25.59
CA TYR A 1056 -4.51 -16.99 25.91
C TYR A 1056 -4.34 -16.88 27.43
N GLN A 1057 -3.11 -16.77 27.95
CA GLN A 1057 -2.90 -16.52 29.38
C GLN A 1057 -3.64 -17.52 30.28
N CYS A 1058 -3.69 -18.80 29.90
CA CYS A 1058 -4.33 -19.85 30.70
C CYS A 1058 -3.24 -20.64 31.42
N ASP A 1059 -2.77 -20.11 32.55
CA ASP A 1059 -1.49 -20.52 33.14
C ASP A 1059 -1.53 -21.86 33.86
N SER A 1060 -2.70 -22.48 34.03
CA SER A 1060 -2.85 -23.83 34.60
C SER A 1060 -3.15 -24.91 33.56
N LEU A 1061 -3.42 -24.55 32.31
CA LEU A 1061 -3.79 -25.52 31.28
C LEU A 1061 -2.55 -26.30 30.82
N ILE A 1062 -2.52 -27.61 31.09
CA ILE A 1062 -1.34 -28.44 30.83
C ILE A 1062 -1.32 -28.94 29.38
N SER A 1063 -2.49 -29.35 28.86
CA SER A 1063 -2.68 -29.82 27.48
C SER A 1063 -4.15 -29.75 27.05
N LEU A 1064 -4.42 -29.78 25.74
CA LEU A 1064 -5.79 -29.67 25.22
C LEU A 1064 -6.66 -30.92 25.43
N SER A 1065 -6.08 -32.08 25.75
CA SER A 1065 -6.76 -33.34 26.10
C SER A 1065 -8.17 -33.58 25.48
N CYS A 1066 -8.23 -33.80 24.16
CA CYS A 1066 -9.49 -33.99 23.41
C CYS A 1066 -9.94 -35.47 23.28
N ALA A 1067 -11.21 -35.68 22.91
CA ALA A 1067 -11.71 -36.98 22.43
C ALA A 1067 -11.43 -37.12 20.92
N SER A 1068 -11.37 -38.35 20.39
CA SER A 1068 -11.09 -38.63 18.96
C SER A 1068 -12.08 -37.96 17.98
N SER A 1069 -13.26 -37.57 18.47
CA SER A 1069 -14.29 -36.87 17.69
C SER A 1069 -14.30 -35.34 17.86
N SER A 1070 -13.40 -34.78 18.67
CA SER A 1070 -13.32 -33.33 18.92
C SER A 1070 -12.44 -32.64 17.86
N PHE A 1071 -12.66 -31.34 17.61
CA PHE A 1071 -11.85 -30.51 16.70
C PHE A 1071 -11.83 -30.92 15.22
N GLN A 1072 -12.74 -31.80 14.79
CA GLN A 1072 -12.81 -32.27 13.40
C GLN A 1072 -13.01 -31.14 12.36
N ASN A 1073 -13.59 -30.00 12.76
CA ASN A 1073 -13.81 -28.83 11.91
C ASN A 1073 -12.82 -27.68 12.17
N LEU A 1074 -11.82 -27.89 13.05
CA LEU A 1074 -10.95 -26.83 13.53
C LEU A 1074 -9.93 -26.43 12.45
N THR A 1075 -10.04 -25.20 11.95
CA THR A 1075 -9.11 -24.64 10.94
C THR A 1075 -8.05 -23.74 11.55
N THR A 1076 -8.32 -23.16 12.71
CA THR A 1076 -7.41 -22.20 13.36
C THR A 1076 -7.29 -22.48 14.85
N LEU A 1077 -6.05 -22.72 15.29
CA LEU A 1077 -5.68 -22.89 16.68
C LEU A 1077 -4.57 -21.89 17.02
N ASP A 1078 -4.80 -21.08 18.05
CA ASP A 1078 -3.90 -20.01 18.46
C ASP A 1078 -3.74 -20.02 19.98
N VAL A 1079 -2.54 -20.37 20.42
CA VAL A 1079 -2.16 -20.51 21.82
C VAL A 1079 -1.10 -19.45 22.15
N TRP A 1080 -1.35 -18.62 23.17
CA TRP A 1080 -0.41 -17.56 23.55
C TRP A 1080 -0.27 -17.45 25.06
N LYS A 1081 0.97 -17.38 25.54
CA LYS A 1081 1.33 -17.10 26.93
C LYS A 1081 0.65 -18.03 27.94
N CYS A 1082 0.66 -19.33 27.70
CA CYS A 1082 0.11 -20.34 28.63
C CYS A 1082 1.28 -21.02 29.35
N GLU A 1083 1.63 -20.56 30.55
CA GLU A 1083 2.93 -20.89 31.14
C GLU A 1083 3.04 -22.35 31.61
N ALA A 1084 1.98 -23.02 32.09
CA ALA A 1084 2.05 -24.44 32.47
C ALA A 1084 1.81 -25.44 31.33
N MET A 1085 1.56 -24.98 30.11
CA MET A 1085 1.32 -25.87 28.98
C MET A 1085 2.64 -26.55 28.56
N VAL A 1086 2.77 -27.85 28.85
CA VAL A 1086 3.98 -28.63 28.54
C VAL A 1086 3.93 -29.20 27.13
N GLU A 1087 2.71 -29.53 26.67
CA GLU A 1087 2.41 -30.16 25.39
C GLU A 1087 1.07 -29.63 24.84
N LEU A 1088 0.93 -29.54 23.51
CA LEU A 1088 -0.35 -29.15 22.93
C LEU A 1088 -1.33 -30.34 22.94
N ILE A 1089 -0.87 -31.47 22.43
CA ILE A 1089 -1.65 -32.70 22.24
C ILE A 1089 -0.71 -33.92 22.23
N THR A 1090 -1.26 -35.11 22.45
CA THR A 1090 -0.52 -36.37 22.34
C THR A 1090 -0.67 -37.02 20.96
N SER A 1091 0.28 -37.89 20.59
CA SER A 1091 0.38 -38.53 19.28
C SER A 1091 -0.90 -39.27 18.85
N SER A 1092 -1.55 -40.01 19.75
CA SER A 1092 -2.79 -40.74 19.49
C SER A 1092 -3.98 -39.83 19.17
N LYS A 1093 -3.90 -38.55 19.52
CA LYS A 1093 -4.96 -37.55 19.34
C LYS A 1093 -4.66 -36.52 18.25
N ALA A 1094 -3.48 -36.54 17.64
CA ALA A 1094 -3.09 -35.59 16.60
C ALA A 1094 -4.05 -35.60 15.38
N GLN A 1095 -4.71 -36.74 15.11
CA GLN A 1095 -5.73 -36.87 14.07
C GLN A 1095 -6.93 -35.92 14.26
N CYS A 1096 -7.21 -35.45 15.48
CA CYS A 1096 -8.25 -34.46 15.73
C CYS A 1096 -7.96 -33.10 15.08
N LEU A 1097 -6.71 -32.84 14.66
CA LEU A 1097 -6.26 -31.57 14.07
C LEU A 1097 -5.98 -31.68 12.56
N GLU A 1098 -6.49 -32.70 11.88
CA GLU A 1098 -6.18 -32.96 10.47
C GLU A 1098 -6.64 -31.82 9.52
N GLN A 1099 -7.74 -31.12 9.84
CA GLN A 1099 -8.29 -29.99 9.06
C GLN A 1099 -7.66 -28.63 9.40
N LEU A 1100 -6.64 -28.61 10.27
CA LEU A 1100 -6.03 -27.38 10.76
C LEU A 1100 -5.28 -26.68 9.63
N VAL A 1101 -5.62 -25.42 9.37
CA VAL A 1101 -4.99 -24.56 8.33
C VAL A 1101 -3.94 -23.64 8.94
N THR A 1102 -4.16 -23.18 10.17
CA THR A 1102 -3.25 -22.28 10.88
C THR A 1102 -3.06 -22.72 12.32
N LEU A 1103 -1.80 -22.92 12.69
CA LEU A 1103 -1.35 -23.18 14.05
C LEU A 1103 -0.40 -22.07 14.50
N GLU A 1104 -0.76 -21.35 15.55
CA GLU A 1104 0.13 -20.36 16.18
C GLU A 1104 0.34 -20.71 17.65
N ILE A 1105 1.60 -20.80 18.08
CA ILE A 1105 1.97 -21.00 19.48
C ILE A 1105 3.04 -19.97 19.85
N ARG A 1106 2.77 -19.17 20.90
CA ARG A 1106 3.58 -18.00 21.24
C ARG A 1106 3.80 -17.88 22.75
N GLU A 1107 5.01 -17.54 23.18
CA GLU A 1107 5.33 -17.17 24.58
C GLU A 1107 4.89 -18.20 25.64
N CYS A 1108 4.81 -19.49 25.31
CA CYS A 1108 4.47 -20.55 26.28
C CYS A 1108 5.76 -21.12 26.89
N GLY A 1109 6.13 -20.68 28.10
CA GLY A 1109 7.45 -20.91 28.68
C GLY A 1109 7.79 -22.37 28.99
N MET A 1110 6.85 -23.18 29.51
CA MET A 1110 7.11 -24.58 29.86
C MET A 1110 6.92 -25.58 28.71
N MET A 1111 6.51 -25.12 27.52
CA MET A 1111 6.27 -26.01 26.40
C MET A 1111 7.56 -26.70 25.97
N SER A 1112 7.59 -28.03 26.06
CA SER A 1112 8.78 -28.84 25.75
C SER A 1112 8.68 -29.54 24.39
N GLU A 1113 7.47 -29.92 24.00
CA GLU A 1113 7.14 -30.49 22.69
C GLU A 1113 5.71 -30.09 22.28
N VAL A 1114 5.44 -29.94 20.98
CA VAL A 1114 4.07 -29.63 20.52
C VAL A 1114 3.23 -30.91 20.50
N ILE A 1115 3.78 -32.00 19.97
CA ILE A 1115 3.15 -33.33 19.96
C ILE A 1115 3.93 -34.27 20.88
N ALA A 1116 3.31 -34.64 22.00
CA ALA A 1116 3.87 -35.56 22.99
C ALA A 1116 3.57 -37.03 22.70
N SER A 1117 4.38 -37.93 23.25
CA SER A 1117 4.22 -39.39 23.07
C SER A 1117 3.32 -40.00 24.15
N ASP A 1118 2.37 -40.84 23.75
CA ASP A 1118 1.49 -41.59 24.68
C ASP A 1118 2.15 -42.84 25.31
N GLY A 1119 3.43 -43.10 25.07
CA GLY A 1119 4.19 -44.14 25.79
C GLY A 1119 4.26 -45.54 25.14
N ASP A 1120 3.70 -45.76 23.95
CA ASP A 1120 3.74 -47.06 23.27
C ASP A 1120 4.89 -47.21 22.26
N GLU A 1121 5.53 -48.39 22.26
CA GLU A 1121 6.74 -48.81 21.51
C GLU A 1121 6.58 -48.92 19.97
N ALA A 1122 5.64 -48.20 19.35
CA ALA A 1122 5.40 -48.30 17.92
C ALA A 1122 6.19 -47.26 17.13
N THR A 1123 7.30 -47.68 16.53
CA THR A 1123 8.26 -46.85 15.76
C THR A 1123 7.79 -46.44 14.35
N ASP A 1124 6.54 -46.72 13.96
CA ASP A 1124 6.05 -46.53 12.57
C ASP A 1124 4.73 -45.72 12.44
N HIS A 1125 4.35 -44.87 13.40
CA HIS A 1125 3.14 -44.03 13.25
C HIS A 1125 3.37 -42.80 12.36
N GLU A 1126 2.47 -42.60 11.40
CA GLU A 1126 2.43 -41.44 10.50
C GLU A 1126 1.39 -40.42 10.99
N ILE A 1127 1.81 -39.16 11.12
CA ILE A 1127 0.93 -38.02 11.46
C ILE A 1127 0.91 -37.06 10.27
N ILE A 1128 -0.30 -36.77 9.76
CA ILE A 1128 -0.52 -35.97 8.56
C ILE A 1128 -1.34 -34.71 8.91
N PHE A 1129 -0.78 -33.54 8.61
CA PHE A 1129 -1.48 -32.25 8.67
C PHE A 1129 -1.78 -31.79 7.23
N LYS A 1130 -2.87 -32.29 6.64
CA LYS A 1130 -3.13 -32.14 5.20
C LYS A 1130 -3.40 -30.70 4.74
N GLU A 1131 -4.12 -29.93 5.57
CA GLU A 1131 -4.57 -28.57 5.23
C GLU A 1131 -3.68 -27.47 5.85
N LEU A 1132 -2.67 -27.82 6.66
CA LEU A 1132 -1.87 -26.84 7.39
C LEU A 1132 -1.01 -26.04 6.42
N LYS A 1133 -1.30 -24.74 6.29
CA LYS A 1133 -0.59 -23.79 5.42
C LYS A 1133 0.37 -22.92 6.22
N ARG A 1134 -0.09 -22.46 7.39
CA ARG A 1134 0.66 -21.57 8.28
C ARG A 1134 1.00 -22.23 9.61
N LEU A 1135 2.29 -22.25 9.94
CA LEU A 1135 2.81 -22.64 11.25
C LEU A 1135 3.65 -21.51 11.84
N LYS A 1136 3.27 -21.02 13.02
CA LYS A 1136 3.99 -19.97 13.73
C LYS A 1136 4.39 -20.40 15.14
N LEU A 1137 5.69 -20.44 15.39
CA LEU A 1137 6.29 -20.70 16.71
C LEU A 1137 7.14 -19.48 17.11
N TYR A 1138 6.85 -18.89 18.26
CA TYR A 1138 7.54 -17.67 18.69
C TYR A 1138 7.77 -17.60 20.19
N ALA A 1139 8.98 -17.22 20.62
CA ALA A 1139 9.30 -17.00 22.03
C ALA A 1139 9.03 -18.23 22.93
N LEU A 1140 9.35 -19.45 22.45
CA LEU A 1140 9.14 -20.71 23.17
C LEU A 1140 10.47 -21.18 23.79
N GLN A 1141 10.70 -20.82 25.05
CA GLN A 1141 12.02 -20.92 25.68
C GLN A 1141 12.50 -22.36 25.91
N ASN A 1142 11.59 -23.30 26.21
CA ASN A 1142 11.91 -24.70 26.51
C ASN A 1142 11.57 -25.69 25.40
N LEU A 1143 11.06 -25.22 24.25
CA LEU A 1143 10.63 -26.10 23.16
C LEU A 1143 11.86 -26.77 22.55
N LYS A 1144 11.99 -28.10 22.70
CA LYS A 1144 13.13 -28.85 22.16
C LYS A 1144 12.93 -29.30 20.72
N SER A 1145 11.70 -29.68 20.39
CA SER A 1145 11.29 -30.12 19.05
C SER A 1145 9.77 -29.98 18.89
N PHE A 1146 9.27 -29.93 17.67
CA PHE A 1146 7.84 -30.04 17.40
C PHE A 1146 7.32 -31.43 17.82
N CYS A 1147 8.11 -32.48 17.59
CA CYS A 1147 7.86 -33.83 18.09
C CYS A 1147 9.16 -34.58 18.36
N SER A 1148 9.30 -35.13 19.58
CA SER A 1148 10.55 -35.73 20.07
C SER A 1148 10.76 -37.20 19.67
N ARG A 1149 9.70 -37.91 19.25
CA ARG A 1149 9.77 -39.30 18.81
C ARG A 1149 10.02 -39.40 17.31
N ASN A 1150 10.48 -40.57 16.87
CA ASN A 1150 10.82 -40.88 15.49
C ASN A 1150 9.54 -41.16 14.65
N TYR A 1151 8.53 -40.29 14.72
CA TYR A 1151 7.31 -40.40 13.91
C TYR A 1151 7.52 -39.78 12.53
N THR A 1152 6.77 -40.28 11.54
CA THR A 1152 6.76 -39.65 10.20
C THR A 1152 5.74 -38.50 10.19
N LEU A 1153 6.22 -37.26 10.03
CA LEU A 1153 5.38 -36.06 9.94
C LEU A 1153 5.24 -35.60 8.48
N LYS A 1154 4.00 -35.48 7.99
CA LYS A 1154 3.71 -34.96 6.64
C LYS A 1154 2.89 -33.67 6.67
N PHE A 1155 3.38 -32.66 5.96
CA PHE A 1155 2.76 -31.34 5.78
C PHE A 1155 2.61 -30.98 4.28
N PRO A 1156 1.65 -31.58 3.56
CA PRO A 1156 1.53 -31.44 2.10
C PRO A 1156 1.21 -30.01 1.60
N SER A 1157 0.61 -29.18 2.46
CA SER A 1157 0.12 -27.85 2.12
C SER A 1157 0.90 -26.69 2.75
N LEU A 1158 1.93 -26.99 3.55
CA LEU A 1158 2.65 -25.99 4.33
C LEU A 1158 3.51 -25.11 3.44
N ASP A 1159 3.21 -23.81 3.42
CA ASP A 1159 3.88 -22.79 2.59
C ASP A 1159 4.46 -21.64 3.43
N ASP A 1160 3.92 -21.37 4.62
CA ASP A 1160 4.28 -20.27 5.50
C ASP A 1160 4.70 -20.79 6.89
N VAL A 1161 6.01 -20.76 7.16
CA VAL A 1161 6.57 -21.16 8.45
C VAL A 1161 7.32 -19.98 9.06
N TYR A 1162 6.91 -19.57 10.25
CA TYR A 1162 7.61 -18.57 11.06
C TYR A 1162 8.13 -19.21 12.35
N VAL A 1163 9.45 -19.20 12.54
CA VAL A 1163 10.09 -19.63 13.79
C VAL A 1163 11.06 -18.55 14.25
N SER A 1164 10.88 -18.05 15.47
CA SER A 1164 11.77 -17.03 16.03
C SER A 1164 11.79 -17.09 17.55
N ASP A 1165 12.95 -16.80 18.16
CA ASP A 1165 13.15 -16.76 19.60
C ASP A 1165 12.78 -18.08 20.33
N CYS A 1166 13.20 -19.23 19.78
CA CYS A 1166 13.00 -20.56 20.38
C CYS A 1166 14.38 -21.22 20.67
N PRO A 1167 15.12 -20.77 21.69
CA PRO A 1167 16.55 -21.08 21.84
C PRO A 1167 16.86 -22.54 22.19
N ALA A 1168 15.92 -23.29 22.78
CA ALA A 1168 16.11 -24.70 23.13
C ALA A 1168 15.83 -25.68 21.96
N MET A 1169 15.35 -25.18 20.81
CA MET A 1169 14.82 -26.02 19.75
C MET A 1169 15.94 -26.57 18.87
N GLU A 1170 16.48 -27.75 19.18
CA GLU A 1170 17.63 -28.32 18.44
C GLU A 1170 17.28 -28.70 17.00
N ASN A 1171 16.09 -29.27 16.79
CA ASN A 1171 15.57 -29.66 15.50
C ASN A 1171 14.04 -29.50 15.43
N PHE A 1172 13.44 -29.66 14.25
CA PHE A 1172 11.99 -29.63 14.10
C PHE A 1172 11.35 -30.96 14.55
N CYS A 1173 11.85 -32.10 14.08
CA CYS A 1173 11.43 -33.42 14.57
C CYS A 1173 12.54 -34.46 14.40
N ASN A 1174 12.53 -35.48 15.25
CA ASN A 1174 13.52 -36.57 15.20
C ASN A 1174 13.25 -37.63 14.11
N GLY A 1175 12.04 -37.66 13.53
CA GLY A 1175 11.68 -38.61 12.48
C GLY A 1175 11.60 -38.06 11.07
N ALA A 1176 11.08 -38.86 10.15
CA ALA A 1176 10.98 -38.49 8.73
C ALA A 1176 10.00 -37.31 8.54
N LEU A 1177 10.44 -36.28 7.83
CA LEU A 1177 9.67 -35.05 7.59
C LEU A 1177 9.40 -34.86 6.10
N SER A 1178 8.16 -34.51 5.74
CA SER A 1178 7.78 -34.19 4.37
C SER A 1178 7.06 -32.84 4.28
N THR A 1179 7.68 -31.85 3.63
CA THR A 1179 7.17 -30.48 3.43
C THR A 1179 7.30 -30.05 1.96
N PRO A 1180 6.56 -30.65 1.01
CA PRO A 1180 6.85 -30.53 -0.44
C PRO A 1180 6.63 -29.13 -1.03
N LYS A 1181 5.86 -28.25 -0.38
CA LYS A 1181 5.57 -26.89 -0.85
C LYS A 1181 6.40 -25.80 -0.17
N LEU A 1182 7.15 -26.14 0.87
CA LEU A 1182 7.87 -25.16 1.68
C LEU A 1182 9.16 -24.72 0.97
N GLN A 1183 9.21 -23.46 0.51
CA GLN A 1183 10.39 -22.89 -0.16
C GLN A 1183 11.22 -22.02 0.78
N GLU A 1184 10.59 -21.31 1.70
CA GLU A 1184 11.22 -20.30 2.55
C GLU A 1184 10.68 -20.40 3.98
N VAL A 1185 11.52 -20.02 4.95
CA VAL A 1185 11.16 -19.94 6.38
C VAL A 1185 11.43 -18.52 6.85
N GLU A 1186 10.42 -17.87 7.44
CA GLU A 1186 10.54 -16.54 8.02
C GLU A 1186 11.10 -16.62 9.45
N THR A 1187 12.03 -15.72 9.75
CA THR A 1187 12.67 -15.63 11.07
C THR A 1187 12.75 -14.19 11.53
N GLY A 1188 12.97 -13.94 12.82
CA GLY A 1188 13.10 -12.58 13.37
C GLY A 1188 14.23 -11.73 12.76
N ARG A 1189 15.14 -12.32 11.97
CA ARG A 1189 16.25 -11.64 11.28
C ARG A 1189 16.07 -11.50 9.76
N GLY A 1190 14.97 -12.00 9.18
CA GLY A 1190 14.68 -11.98 7.75
C GLY A 1190 14.19 -13.33 7.20
N VAL A 1191 14.05 -13.41 5.87
CA VAL A 1191 13.60 -14.62 5.15
C VAL A 1191 14.80 -15.49 4.80
N THR A 1192 14.74 -16.78 5.12
CA THR A 1192 15.80 -17.76 4.81
C THR A 1192 15.28 -18.80 3.82
N LYS A 1193 16.00 -19.02 2.70
CA LYS A 1193 15.67 -20.12 1.77
C LYS A 1193 15.81 -21.48 2.47
N CYS A 1194 14.76 -22.28 2.42
CA CYS A 1194 14.75 -23.62 2.99
C CYS A 1194 15.67 -24.51 2.15
N THR A 1195 16.80 -24.93 2.72
CA THR A 1195 17.73 -25.83 2.02
C THR A 1195 17.21 -27.25 2.17
N TRP A 1196 16.19 -27.62 1.38
CA TRP A 1196 15.60 -28.96 1.17
C TRP A 1196 15.12 -29.76 2.41
N ASP A 1197 15.45 -29.32 3.62
CA ASP A 1197 15.12 -29.93 4.90
C ASP A 1197 14.87 -28.84 5.96
N LEU A 1198 13.68 -28.86 6.57
CA LEU A 1198 13.30 -27.93 7.63
C LEU A 1198 14.14 -28.17 8.90
N ASN A 1199 14.55 -29.41 9.20
CA ASN A 1199 15.45 -29.71 10.32
C ASN A 1199 16.80 -29.00 10.14
N ALA A 1200 17.42 -29.16 8.97
CA ALA A 1200 18.69 -28.49 8.65
C ALA A 1200 18.59 -26.95 8.67
N THR A 1201 17.42 -26.40 8.36
CA THR A 1201 17.15 -24.96 8.42
C THR A 1201 17.07 -24.47 9.88
N ILE A 1202 16.37 -25.20 10.76
CA ILE A 1202 16.31 -24.90 12.20
C ILE A 1202 17.69 -25.03 12.87
N GLU A 1203 18.46 -26.08 12.55
CA GLU A 1203 19.82 -26.26 13.09
C GLU A 1203 20.76 -25.08 12.74
N LYS A 1204 20.63 -24.51 11.53
CA LYS A 1204 21.40 -23.33 11.11
C LYS A 1204 21.00 -22.06 11.85
N LEU A 1205 19.74 -21.94 12.30
CA LEU A 1205 19.24 -20.74 12.98
C LEU A 1205 19.74 -20.60 14.42
N ASN A 1206 20.10 -21.72 15.06
CA ASN A 1206 20.63 -21.76 16.42
C ASN A 1206 22.16 -21.66 16.52
N LYS A 1207 22.87 -21.71 15.38
CA LYS A 1207 24.30 -21.38 15.29
C LYS A 1207 24.47 -19.89 15.03
#